data_AF-A0A9E0PK79-F1
#
_entry.id   AF-A0A9E0PK79-F1
#
_cell.length_a   1.000
_cell.length_b   1.000
_cell.length_c   1.000
_cell.angle_alpha   90.00
_cell.angle_beta   90.00
_cell.angle_gamma   90.00
#
_symmetry.space_group_name_H-M   'P 1'
#
loop_
_entity.id
_entity.type
_entity.pdbx_description
1 polymer ?
#
loop_
_entity_poly.entity_id
_entity_poly.type
_entity_poly.pdbx_seq_one_letter_code
_entity_poly.pdbx_strand_id
1 'polypeptide(L)'
;MGAAASGATVAIRCAAGTYSAISNTVGAYQAAVPASSFPCALRATGGSLGSRALHSFAPAAGTANITPLTDLALALQVNTTASQTIADWFSSPSSLNMVSAGLVSSLSTLRAALVSAGYNIPAAWGAGNIAPINVVFTASPTSDPFDQLLEALADAIDDPASAYADYDDLLTAFVAGNNLPTAPTAAAPETQPATVKSGLVQTYSLKFTGTCGSICTFVDGQNYTVIVGGDNSLTVDGKKLTSPVNQNVFGTFNLVEIIWADADLRYALSNNQTGVFNELNLGDANQPQAGGLPKYIGQFKPAAVVTPGSPLEAVQALAGSYDFSSESDARESGDLGITRRGLTIDGDYPTCSLLGADDPTVPLSARIVIGSNGSVSVQNPNDSSQSYTLTPGSINTNDNTYLTAYNSSTMWSLANPGSKSYEIKRGIRYDDGVHAYLLTEYFSVVLGVKSNGELGNVRLNGANNSPRMNFCAVSSLNPKVDDKLAPLKALSGSYIVEHDYLTDAPNWAAPGWTGVSIGTNGSVTFAGSGPSFAPADIKTVRVNRRNESNAGTDNSVWGLVVILNRDINEDSKVDNLDRVNFFLSEDGTLRDIQYKDSATHIVEVSALSRQLPAYDNSLASALTGDGIKGKINGVEYSIDKTQTYANVAVGASGRVDLVVTRNKFPDVPANERFGWRITVAPASLQIDTPYPCTNGLIGSTQYGSAVLFDTGFGIINTPNSGSPVQPSHSTRAGGDCEVTLSSISKNGSGILTGVEGKFRATVWQKDDKIYVPAVGFFRLTAP
;
A
#
# COMPACT_ATOMS: atom_id res chain seq x y z
N MET A 1 -50.96 -31.44 16.73
CA MET A 1 -50.45 -31.74 18.09
C MET A 1 -49.32 -30.73 18.35
N GLY A 2 -48.85 -30.49 19.58
CA GLY A 2 -47.72 -29.56 19.85
C GLY A 2 -48.04 -28.05 19.82
N ALA A 3 -48.84 -27.60 18.86
CA ALA A 3 -49.25 -26.19 18.75
C ALA A 3 -49.91 -25.62 20.04
N ALA A 4 -49.64 -24.34 20.31
CA ALA A 4 -50.20 -23.63 21.45
C ALA A 4 -51.75 -23.64 21.43
N ALA A 5 -52.34 -24.10 22.53
CA ALA A 5 -53.79 -24.05 22.77
C ALA A 5 -54.24 -22.62 23.14
N SER A 6 -54.10 -21.66 22.21
CA SER A 6 -54.41 -20.24 22.40
C SER A 6 -55.91 -19.98 22.62
N GLY A 7 -56.25 -19.21 23.64
CA GLY A 7 -57.63 -18.82 23.95
C GLY A 7 -58.52 -19.96 24.45
N ALA A 8 -57.94 -21.09 24.85
CA ALA A 8 -58.68 -22.23 25.41
C ALA A 8 -59.11 -21.93 26.85
N THR A 9 -60.32 -22.37 27.21
CA THR A 9 -60.79 -22.34 28.60
C THR A 9 -60.25 -23.56 29.34
N VAL A 10 -59.53 -23.32 30.43
CA VAL A 10 -59.01 -24.35 31.33
C VAL A 10 -59.95 -24.48 32.52
N ALA A 11 -60.76 -25.54 32.54
CA ALA A 11 -61.60 -25.90 33.67
C ALA A 11 -60.80 -26.77 34.67
N ILE A 12 -60.87 -26.43 35.95
CA ILE A 12 -60.09 -27.09 37.02
C ILE A 12 -61.06 -27.58 38.09
N ARG A 13 -61.12 -28.90 38.29
CA ARG A 13 -61.98 -29.56 39.29
C ARG A 13 -61.13 -30.24 40.34
N CYS A 14 -61.17 -29.73 41.55
CA CYS A 14 -60.29 -30.13 42.64
C CYS A 14 -61.01 -31.00 43.67
N ALA A 15 -60.26 -31.66 44.55
CA ALA A 15 -60.82 -32.39 45.70
C ALA A 15 -61.67 -31.46 46.59
N ALA A 16 -61.31 -30.17 46.66
CA ALA A 16 -62.17 -29.13 47.19
C ALA A 16 -62.27 -27.93 46.23
N GLY A 17 -63.42 -27.78 45.58
CA GLY A 17 -63.78 -26.61 44.77
C GLY A 17 -63.52 -26.75 43.26
N THR A 18 -63.98 -25.74 42.52
CA THR A 18 -63.85 -25.66 41.06
C THR A 18 -63.33 -24.29 40.65
N TYR A 19 -62.42 -24.24 39.70
CA TYR A 19 -61.73 -23.03 39.24
C TYR A 19 -61.66 -23.01 37.71
N SER A 20 -61.29 -21.86 37.14
CA SER A 20 -61.10 -21.72 35.69
C SER A 20 -60.02 -20.70 35.35
N ALA A 21 -59.41 -20.86 34.17
CA ALA A 21 -58.49 -19.90 33.55
C ALA A 21 -58.68 -19.88 32.03
N ILE A 22 -58.05 -18.93 31.37
CA ILE A 22 -57.96 -18.85 29.91
C ILE A 22 -56.48 -18.83 29.53
N SER A 23 -56.09 -19.63 28.54
CA SER A 23 -54.74 -19.61 28.00
C SER A 23 -54.49 -18.40 27.10
N ASN A 24 -53.28 -17.85 27.17
CA ASN A 24 -52.85 -16.74 26.34
C ASN A 24 -52.40 -17.23 24.94
N THR A 25 -51.85 -16.31 24.14
CA THR A 25 -51.44 -16.58 22.75
C THR A 25 -50.35 -17.63 22.59
N VAL A 26 -49.55 -17.87 23.64
CA VAL A 26 -48.51 -18.91 23.66
C VAL A 26 -48.97 -20.18 24.40
N GLY A 27 -50.27 -20.29 24.71
CA GLY A 27 -50.85 -21.45 25.38
C GLY A 27 -50.66 -21.49 26.90
N ALA A 28 -49.99 -20.50 27.50
CA ALA A 28 -49.77 -20.42 28.95
C ALA A 28 -51.02 -19.90 29.67
N TYR A 29 -51.32 -20.44 30.86
CA TYR A 29 -52.46 -20.02 31.68
C TYR A 29 -52.06 -19.89 33.16
N GLN A 30 -52.88 -19.20 33.95
CA GLN A 30 -52.71 -19.09 35.39
C GLN A 30 -54.08 -19.12 36.09
N ALA A 31 -54.17 -19.90 37.17
CA ALA A 31 -55.34 -19.95 38.05
C ALA A 31 -54.91 -19.86 39.52
N ALA A 32 -55.67 -19.11 40.32
CA ALA A 32 -55.47 -19.04 41.76
C ALA A 32 -56.25 -20.18 42.45
N VAL A 33 -55.54 -21.24 42.83
CA VAL A 33 -56.11 -22.42 43.51
C VAL A 33 -55.43 -22.57 44.89
N PRO A 34 -56.16 -22.60 46.01
CA PRO A 34 -55.60 -22.87 47.33
C PRO A 34 -54.86 -24.21 47.37
N ALA A 35 -53.69 -24.26 48.02
CA ALA A 35 -52.92 -25.49 48.14
C ALA A 35 -53.69 -26.65 48.81
N SER A 36 -54.67 -26.34 49.66
CA SER A 36 -55.56 -27.31 50.31
C SER A 36 -56.64 -27.91 49.39
N SER A 37 -56.82 -27.37 48.18
CA SER A 37 -57.81 -27.87 47.22
C SER A 37 -57.33 -29.10 46.43
N PHE A 38 -56.02 -29.29 46.31
CA PHE A 38 -55.41 -30.35 45.50
C PHE A 38 -55.69 -31.75 46.08
N PRO A 39 -55.70 -32.81 45.25
CA PRO A 39 -55.39 -32.82 43.81
C PRO A 39 -56.52 -32.31 42.91
N CYS A 40 -56.19 -31.93 41.67
CA CYS A 40 -57.13 -31.39 40.70
C CYS A 40 -57.05 -32.06 39.34
N ALA A 41 -58.21 -32.30 38.72
CA ALA A 41 -58.35 -32.62 37.30
C ALA A 41 -58.45 -31.33 36.48
N LEU A 42 -57.84 -31.29 35.31
CA LEU A 42 -57.82 -30.15 34.41
C LEU A 42 -58.36 -30.55 33.04
N ARG A 43 -59.08 -29.64 32.38
CA ARG A 43 -59.52 -29.79 30.99
C ARG A 43 -59.41 -28.47 30.24
N ALA A 44 -58.73 -28.46 29.11
CA ALA A 44 -58.70 -27.36 28.15
C ALA A 44 -59.68 -27.62 27.00
N THR A 45 -60.53 -26.64 26.69
CA THR A 45 -61.52 -26.70 25.58
C THR A 45 -61.68 -25.34 24.89
N GLY A 46 -62.06 -25.34 23.61
CA GLY A 46 -62.29 -24.12 22.83
C GLY A 46 -60.99 -23.44 22.38
N GLY A 47 -61.09 -22.18 21.94
CA GLY A 47 -59.93 -21.48 21.36
C GLY A 47 -59.40 -22.20 20.11
N SER A 48 -58.07 -22.25 19.95
CA SER A 48 -57.42 -22.97 18.85
C SER A 48 -57.60 -24.50 18.89
N LEU A 49 -58.08 -25.07 20.01
CA LEU A 49 -58.41 -26.50 20.09
C LEU A 49 -59.72 -26.86 19.36
N GLY A 50 -60.55 -25.87 19.01
CA GLY A 50 -61.86 -26.11 18.38
C GLY A 50 -62.76 -26.96 19.28
N SER A 51 -63.28 -28.07 18.73
CA SER A 51 -64.14 -29.03 19.46
C SER A 51 -63.37 -30.03 20.33
N ARG A 52 -62.03 -30.07 20.23
CA ARG A 52 -61.20 -31.03 20.97
C ARG A 52 -61.06 -30.62 22.43
N ALA A 53 -60.91 -31.63 23.30
CA ALA A 53 -60.66 -31.45 24.72
C ALA A 53 -59.37 -32.19 25.11
N LEU A 54 -58.46 -31.49 25.78
CA LEU A 54 -57.28 -32.11 26.37
C LEU A 54 -57.39 -32.06 27.89
N HIS A 55 -57.00 -33.14 28.55
CA HIS A 55 -57.06 -33.26 30.00
C HIS A 55 -55.67 -33.42 30.60
N SER A 56 -55.57 -33.07 31.88
CA SER A 56 -54.37 -33.26 32.68
C SER A 56 -54.73 -33.34 34.16
N PHE A 57 -53.73 -33.53 34.99
CA PHE A 57 -53.89 -33.70 36.42
C PHE A 57 -52.82 -32.93 37.18
N ALA A 58 -53.22 -32.17 38.19
CA ALA A 58 -52.32 -31.48 39.09
C ALA A 58 -52.37 -32.16 40.47
N PRO A 59 -51.37 -32.96 40.85
CA PRO A 59 -51.34 -33.62 42.16
C PRO A 59 -51.11 -32.62 43.32
N ALA A 60 -50.47 -31.48 43.03
CA ALA A 60 -50.19 -30.41 43.98
C ALA A 60 -50.12 -29.05 43.25
N ALA A 61 -50.04 -27.96 44.02
CA ALA A 61 -49.83 -26.63 43.47
C ALA A 61 -48.49 -26.52 42.72
N GLY A 62 -48.50 -25.87 41.55
CA GLY A 62 -47.32 -25.68 40.70
C GLY A 62 -47.67 -25.67 39.22
N THR A 63 -46.67 -25.99 38.39
CA THR A 63 -46.84 -26.17 36.93
C THR A 63 -47.68 -27.41 36.64
N ALA A 64 -48.68 -27.25 35.76
CA ALA A 64 -49.47 -28.34 35.21
C ALA A 64 -49.66 -28.10 33.71
N ASN A 65 -48.99 -28.90 32.87
CA ASN A 65 -49.16 -28.82 31.43
C ASN A 65 -50.42 -29.59 31.02
N ILE A 66 -51.11 -29.09 29.99
CA ILE A 66 -52.26 -29.77 29.38
C ILE A 66 -51.89 -30.05 27.92
N THR A 67 -51.40 -31.26 27.66
CA THR A 67 -50.91 -31.69 26.35
C THR A 67 -51.49 -33.06 25.98
N PRO A 68 -51.39 -33.49 24.72
CA PRO A 68 -51.75 -34.85 24.34
C PRO A 68 -51.06 -35.95 25.17
N LEU A 69 -49.81 -35.72 25.62
CA LEU A 69 -49.11 -36.68 26.49
C LEU A 69 -49.75 -36.80 27.87
N THR A 70 -50.18 -35.68 28.46
CA THR A 70 -50.86 -35.69 29.77
C THR A 70 -52.26 -36.26 29.68
N ASP A 71 -52.93 -36.04 28.55
CA ASP A 71 -54.28 -36.53 28.27
C ASP A 71 -54.29 -38.05 28.05
N LEU A 72 -53.38 -38.59 27.23
CA LEU A 72 -53.17 -40.04 27.07
C LEU A 72 -52.89 -40.74 28.41
N ALA A 73 -51.98 -40.19 29.21
CA ALA A 73 -51.61 -40.79 30.48
C ALA A 73 -52.74 -40.72 31.52
N LEU A 74 -53.48 -39.61 31.57
CA LEU A 74 -54.63 -39.49 32.46
C LEU A 74 -55.78 -40.40 32.02
N ALA A 75 -56.03 -40.53 30.72
CA ALA A 75 -57.09 -41.38 30.19
C ALA A 75 -56.83 -42.85 30.53
N LEU A 76 -55.59 -43.31 30.39
CA LEU A 76 -55.16 -44.64 30.81
C LEU A 76 -55.39 -44.85 32.33
N GLN A 77 -55.02 -43.85 33.15
CA GLN A 77 -55.19 -43.95 34.60
C GLN A 77 -56.66 -43.98 35.02
N VAL A 78 -57.49 -43.13 34.40
CA VAL A 78 -58.93 -43.05 34.66
C VAL A 78 -59.62 -44.35 34.25
N ASN A 79 -59.29 -44.90 33.09
CA ASN A 79 -59.82 -46.19 32.64
C ASN A 79 -59.44 -47.31 33.63
N THR A 80 -58.18 -47.35 34.06
CA THR A 80 -57.69 -48.35 35.03
C THR A 80 -58.36 -48.24 36.39
N THR A 81 -58.59 -47.01 36.88
CA THR A 81 -59.09 -46.76 38.24
C THR A 81 -60.61 -46.76 38.35
N ALA A 82 -61.28 -46.23 37.33
CA ALA A 82 -62.70 -45.91 37.37
C ALA A 82 -63.52 -46.52 36.23
N SER A 83 -62.87 -47.24 35.30
CA SER A 83 -63.50 -47.90 34.14
C SER A 83 -64.41 -46.96 33.34
N GLN A 84 -63.98 -45.70 33.19
CA GLN A 84 -64.70 -44.64 32.48
C GLN A 84 -63.85 -44.05 31.36
N THR A 85 -64.51 -43.41 30.40
CA THR A 85 -63.83 -42.50 29.48
C THR A 85 -63.37 -41.26 30.23
N ILE A 86 -62.33 -40.59 29.73
CA ILE A 86 -61.82 -39.39 30.40
C ILE A 86 -62.85 -38.23 30.41
N ALA A 87 -63.67 -38.12 29.37
CA ALA A 87 -64.71 -37.10 29.27
C ALA A 87 -65.86 -37.32 30.27
N ASP A 88 -66.31 -38.56 30.42
CA ASP A 88 -67.37 -38.92 31.39
C ASP A 88 -66.87 -38.71 32.82
N TRP A 89 -65.66 -39.21 33.11
CA TRP A 89 -65.05 -39.04 34.41
C TRP A 89 -64.82 -37.56 34.74
N PHE A 90 -64.33 -36.73 33.79
CA PHE A 90 -64.10 -35.31 34.05
C PHE A 90 -65.40 -34.53 34.34
N SER A 91 -66.54 -35.00 33.82
CA SER A 91 -67.85 -34.36 34.08
C SER A 91 -68.25 -34.47 35.55
N SER A 92 -67.84 -35.54 36.24
CA SER A 92 -68.01 -35.74 37.67
C SER A 92 -66.83 -36.50 38.28
N PRO A 93 -65.66 -35.85 38.48
CA PRO A 93 -64.43 -36.54 38.88
C PRO A 93 -64.57 -37.22 40.23
N SER A 94 -64.34 -38.53 40.25
CA SER A 94 -64.29 -39.35 41.45
C SER A 94 -62.88 -39.90 41.66
N SER A 95 -62.59 -40.36 42.89
CA SER A 95 -61.35 -41.08 43.19
C SER A 95 -60.05 -40.30 42.89
N LEU A 96 -60.07 -38.96 42.99
CA LEU A 96 -58.92 -38.11 42.63
C LEU A 96 -57.62 -38.53 43.34
N ASN A 97 -57.67 -38.96 44.61
CA ASN A 97 -56.49 -39.44 45.32
C ASN A 97 -55.92 -40.75 44.73
N MET A 98 -56.77 -41.67 44.29
CA MET A 98 -56.33 -42.91 43.65
C MET A 98 -55.78 -42.66 42.24
N VAL A 99 -56.43 -41.77 41.48
CA VAL A 99 -55.93 -41.30 40.18
C VAL A 99 -54.56 -40.64 40.34
N SER A 100 -54.40 -39.78 41.35
CA SER A 100 -53.11 -39.15 41.68
C SER A 100 -52.02 -40.17 42.00
N ALA A 101 -52.34 -41.23 42.75
CA ALA A 101 -51.37 -42.24 43.16
C ALA A 101 -50.88 -43.11 41.98
N GLY A 102 -51.75 -43.42 41.01
CA GLY A 102 -51.39 -44.24 39.86
C GLY A 102 -50.80 -43.47 38.67
N LEU A 103 -50.88 -42.15 38.68
CA LEU A 103 -50.46 -41.31 37.55
C LEU A 103 -49.00 -41.52 37.12
N VAL A 104 -48.08 -41.74 38.08
CA VAL A 104 -46.67 -42.07 37.80
C VAL A 104 -46.55 -43.36 37.00
N SER A 105 -47.37 -44.37 37.32
CA SER A 105 -47.39 -45.65 36.62
C SER A 105 -47.91 -45.48 35.20
N SER A 106 -49.03 -44.78 35.01
CA SER A 106 -49.61 -44.54 33.69
C SER A 106 -48.68 -43.73 32.77
N LEU A 107 -47.97 -42.73 33.31
CA LEU A 107 -46.92 -42.01 32.58
C LEU A 107 -45.73 -42.91 32.24
N SER A 108 -45.34 -43.82 33.13
CA SER A 108 -44.28 -44.79 32.84
C SER A 108 -44.68 -45.78 31.75
N THR A 109 -45.94 -46.21 31.72
CA THR A 109 -46.51 -47.04 30.65
C THR A 109 -46.51 -46.30 29.31
N LEU A 110 -46.99 -45.06 29.27
CA LEU A 110 -46.96 -44.24 28.06
C LEU A 110 -45.52 -44.03 27.55
N ARG A 111 -44.59 -43.71 28.46
CA ARG A 111 -43.17 -43.56 28.13
C ARG A 111 -42.60 -44.84 27.51
N ALA A 112 -42.89 -46.00 28.09
CA ALA A 112 -42.43 -47.28 27.56
C ALA A 112 -43.01 -47.58 26.17
N ALA A 113 -44.28 -47.27 25.95
CA ALA A 113 -44.92 -47.39 24.64
C ALA A 113 -44.26 -46.48 23.59
N LEU A 114 -43.95 -45.23 23.93
CA LEU A 114 -43.25 -44.29 23.05
C LEU A 114 -41.84 -44.78 22.71
N VAL A 115 -41.08 -45.28 23.68
CA VAL A 115 -39.76 -45.88 23.43
C VAL A 115 -39.88 -47.09 22.50
N SER A 116 -40.85 -47.98 22.75
CA SER A 116 -41.07 -49.17 21.93
C SER A 116 -41.48 -48.83 20.50
N ALA A 117 -42.16 -47.70 20.30
CA ALA A 117 -42.55 -47.21 18.98
C ALA A 117 -41.43 -46.42 18.27
N GLY A 118 -40.26 -46.23 18.91
CA GLY A 118 -39.09 -45.59 18.30
C GLY A 118 -38.97 -44.08 18.52
N TYR A 119 -39.76 -43.48 19.42
CA TYR A 119 -39.69 -42.05 19.70
C TYR A 119 -38.51 -41.67 20.58
N ASN A 120 -37.95 -40.49 20.33
CA ASN A 120 -36.95 -39.86 21.20
C ASN A 120 -37.64 -39.25 22.43
N ILE A 121 -37.35 -39.79 23.61
CA ILE A 121 -37.92 -39.29 24.86
C ILE A 121 -37.08 -38.11 25.40
N PRO A 122 -37.70 -36.96 25.74
CA PRO A 122 -37.02 -35.86 26.39
C PRO A 122 -36.24 -36.31 27.63
N ALA A 123 -35.00 -35.84 27.78
CA ALA A 123 -34.12 -36.24 28.88
C ALA A 123 -34.73 -35.94 30.28
N ALA A 124 -35.55 -34.91 30.39
CA ALA A 124 -36.28 -34.57 31.61
C ALA A 124 -37.31 -35.65 32.02
N TRP A 125 -37.81 -36.44 31.07
CA TRP A 125 -38.75 -37.52 31.31
C TRP A 125 -38.02 -38.85 31.58
N GLY A 126 -37.40 -38.92 32.76
CA GLY A 126 -36.87 -40.15 33.33
C GLY A 126 -37.99 -41.14 33.71
N ALA A 127 -37.62 -42.41 33.87
CA ALA A 127 -38.54 -43.44 34.36
C ALA A 127 -39.05 -43.10 35.77
N GLY A 128 -40.35 -43.30 36.03
CA GLY A 128 -40.94 -43.11 37.36
C GLY A 128 -41.17 -41.64 37.79
N ASN A 129 -41.12 -40.68 36.87
CA ASN A 129 -41.43 -39.27 37.17
C ASN A 129 -42.62 -38.74 36.35
N ILE A 130 -43.11 -37.54 36.72
CA ILE A 130 -44.27 -36.89 36.09
C ILE A 130 -43.90 -35.69 35.21
N ALA A 131 -42.70 -35.70 34.62
CA ALA A 131 -42.16 -34.55 33.88
C ALA A 131 -43.10 -33.95 32.82
N PRO A 132 -43.87 -34.73 32.03
CA PRO A 132 -44.83 -34.16 31.07
C PRO A 132 -45.84 -33.21 31.70
N ILE A 133 -46.12 -33.36 33.00
CA ILE A 133 -47.08 -32.54 33.75
C ILE A 133 -46.41 -31.31 34.37
N ASN A 134 -45.24 -31.47 35.01
CA ASN A 134 -44.72 -30.46 35.95
C ASN A 134 -43.42 -29.76 35.51
N VAL A 135 -42.82 -30.15 34.38
CA VAL A 135 -41.71 -29.41 33.77
C VAL A 135 -42.27 -28.26 32.94
N VAL A 136 -41.61 -27.11 32.94
CA VAL A 136 -42.02 -25.97 32.11
C VAL A 136 -42.04 -26.40 30.64
N PHE A 137 -43.19 -26.22 29.99
CA PHE A 137 -43.41 -26.52 28.58
C PHE A 137 -43.60 -25.22 27.79
N THR A 138 -42.89 -25.10 26.68
CA THR A 138 -43.08 -24.03 25.68
C THR A 138 -43.45 -24.67 24.35
N ALA A 139 -44.57 -24.28 23.75
CA ALA A 139 -44.94 -24.70 22.40
C ALA A 139 -43.98 -24.05 21.38
N SER A 140 -42.86 -24.71 21.13
CA SER A 140 -41.82 -24.35 20.16
C SER A 140 -41.14 -25.63 19.64
N PRO A 141 -41.46 -26.08 18.41
CA PRO A 141 -40.94 -27.33 17.87
C PRO A 141 -39.43 -27.27 17.55
N THR A 142 -38.84 -26.07 17.54
CA THR A 142 -37.40 -25.88 17.33
C THR A 142 -36.58 -25.98 18.61
N SER A 143 -37.19 -25.81 19.79
CA SER A 143 -36.44 -25.61 21.03
C SER A 143 -36.93 -26.42 22.24
N ASP A 144 -38.20 -26.82 22.29
CA ASP A 144 -38.74 -27.61 23.40
C ASP A 144 -38.78 -29.11 23.03
N PRO A 145 -38.05 -29.98 23.74
CA PRO A 145 -38.01 -31.40 23.43
C PRO A 145 -39.37 -32.12 23.59
N PHE A 146 -40.24 -31.66 24.51
CA PHE A 146 -41.58 -32.24 24.62
C PHE A 146 -42.45 -31.82 23.45
N ASP A 147 -42.24 -30.62 22.90
CA ASP A 147 -42.97 -30.19 21.72
C ASP A 147 -42.51 -30.94 20.46
N GLN A 148 -41.19 -31.15 20.31
CA GLN A 148 -40.64 -32.02 19.27
C GLN A 148 -41.23 -33.44 19.28
N LEU A 149 -41.43 -34.00 20.48
CA LEU A 149 -42.08 -35.30 20.64
C LEU A 149 -43.56 -35.24 20.23
N LEU A 150 -44.27 -34.14 20.55
CA LEU A 150 -45.67 -33.94 20.16
C LEU A 150 -45.83 -33.75 18.65
N GLU A 151 -44.89 -33.06 17.98
CA GLU A 151 -44.87 -32.94 16.53
C GLU A 151 -44.60 -34.30 15.86
N ALA A 152 -43.62 -35.06 16.35
CA ALA A 152 -43.35 -36.39 15.82
C ALA A 152 -44.57 -37.32 15.97
N LEU A 153 -45.33 -37.19 17.05
CA LEU A 153 -46.58 -37.94 17.24
C LEU A 153 -47.69 -37.44 16.30
N ALA A 154 -47.74 -36.13 16.01
CA ALA A 154 -48.64 -35.57 15.00
C ALA A 154 -48.34 -36.17 13.62
N ASP A 155 -47.09 -36.10 13.21
CA ASP A 155 -46.62 -36.60 11.91
C ASP A 155 -46.92 -38.09 11.75
N ALA A 156 -46.75 -38.89 12.80
CA ALA A 156 -47.05 -40.32 12.77
C ALA A 156 -48.55 -40.65 12.70
N ILE A 157 -49.42 -39.76 13.19
CA ILE A 157 -50.88 -39.89 13.03
C ILE A 157 -51.27 -39.46 11.61
N ASP A 158 -50.68 -38.37 11.12
CA ASP A 158 -50.97 -37.80 9.81
C ASP A 158 -50.34 -38.62 8.65
N ASP A 159 -49.46 -39.58 8.94
CA ASP A 159 -48.91 -40.54 7.96
C ASP A 159 -50.05 -41.34 7.30
N PRO A 160 -50.15 -41.39 5.96
CA PRO A 160 -51.15 -42.19 5.25
C PRO A 160 -51.13 -43.68 5.57
N ALA A 161 -50.02 -44.21 6.09
CA ALA A 161 -49.87 -45.58 6.55
C ALA A 161 -50.26 -45.76 8.03
N SER A 162 -50.62 -44.69 8.74
CA SER A 162 -51.05 -44.75 10.13
C SER A 162 -52.33 -45.58 10.28
N ALA A 163 -52.42 -46.31 11.39
CA ALA A 163 -53.62 -47.07 11.73
C ALA A 163 -54.71 -46.19 12.39
N TYR A 164 -54.41 -44.90 12.60
CA TYR A 164 -55.23 -43.97 13.36
C TYR A 164 -55.69 -42.82 12.47
N ALA A 165 -56.99 -42.50 12.51
CA ALA A 165 -57.53 -41.41 11.68
C ALA A 165 -57.20 -40.02 12.24
N ASP A 166 -57.11 -39.90 13.56
CA ASP A 166 -56.76 -38.67 14.27
C ASP A 166 -56.30 -38.99 15.70
N TYR A 167 -56.07 -37.93 16.49
CA TYR A 167 -55.70 -38.07 17.90
C TYR A 167 -56.76 -38.76 18.77
N ASP A 168 -58.05 -38.52 18.52
CA ASP A 168 -59.12 -39.07 19.37
C ASP A 168 -59.24 -40.60 19.16
N ASP A 169 -58.99 -41.06 17.92
CA ASP A 169 -58.86 -42.47 17.57
C ASP A 169 -57.63 -43.11 18.25
N LEU A 170 -56.46 -42.43 18.21
CA LEU A 170 -55.27 -42.87 18.93
C LEU A 170 -55.52 -42.99 20.44
N LEU A 171 -56.13 -41.98 21.06
CA LEU A 171 -56.45 -41.96 22.49
C LEU A 171 -57.30 -43.18 22.87
N THR A 172 -58.34 -43.45 22.09
CA THR A 172 -59.24 -44.59 22.30
C THR A 172 -58.50 -45.92 22.17
N ALA A 173 -57.69 -46.07 21.11
CA ALA A 173 -56.92 -47.27 20.86
C ALA A 173 -55.84 -47.53 21.92
N PHE A 174 -55.12 -46.49 22.35
CA PHE A 174 -54.08 -46.59 23.38
C PHE A 174 -54.65 -47.04 24.72
N VAL A 175 -55.79 -46.47 25.14
CA VAL A 175 -56.49 -46.89 26.36
C VAL A 175 -56.99 -48.33 26.26
N ALA A 176 -57.36 -48.81 25.07
CA ALA A 176 -57.72 -50.21 24.81
C ALA A 176 -56.52 -51.18 24.77
N GLY A 177 -55.28 -50.67 24.90
CA GLY A 177 -54.06 -51.48 24.93
C GLY A 177 -53.37 -51.68 23.57
N ASN A 178 -53.74 -50.91 22.55
CA ASN A 178 -53.05 -50.93 21.26
C ASN A 178 -51.71 -50.19 21.30
N ASN A 179 -50.83 -50.51 20.35
CA ASN A 179 -49.51 -49.88 20.22
C ASN A 179 -49.62 -48.46 19.67
N LEU A 180 -48.75 -47.54 20.11
CA LEU A 180 -48.63 -46.21 19.49
C LEU A 180 -48.17 -46.32 18.02
N PRO A 181 -48.50 -45.35 17.15
CA PRO A 181 -47.99 -45.35 15.78
C PRO A 181 -46.47 -45.27 15.79
N THR A 182 -45.81 -45.99 14.87
CA THR A 182 -44.35 -45.99 14.77
C THR A 182 -43.84 -44.56 14.56
N ALA A 183 -42.77 -44.19 15.26
CA ALA A 183 -42.17 -42.88 15.10
C ALA A 183 -41.82 -42.64 13.62
N PRO A 184 -42.01 -41.41 13.11
CA PRO A 184 -41.65 -41.10 11.73
C PRO A 184 -40.18 -41.46 11.53
N THR A 185 -39.89 -42.19 10.44
CA THR A 185 -38.49 -42.39 10.07
C THR A 185 -37.93 -41.00 9.80
N ALA A 186 -36.87 -40.60 10.52
CA ALA A 186 -36.26 -39.29 10.29
C ALA A 186 -36.04 -39.12 8.79
N ALA A 187 -36.67 -38.09 8.21
CA ALA A 187 -36.47 -37.78 6.81
C ALA A 187 -34.98 -37.75 6.54
N ALA A 188 -34.52 -38.42 5.48
CA ALA A 188 -33.13 -38.35 5.09
C ALA A 188 -32.74 -36.87 5.03
N PRO A 189 -31.61 -36.44 5.62
CA PRO A 189 -31.29 -35.03 5.71
C PRO A 189 -31.38 -34.37 4.33
N GLU A 190 -32.19 -33.32 4.23
CA GLU A 190 -32.39 -32.55 2.99
C GLU A 190 -31.08 -31.92 2.50
N THR A 191 -30.10 -31.78 3.40
CA THR A 191 -28.79 -31.24 3.11
C THR A 191 -27.69 -31.99 3.87
N GLN A 192 -26.51 -32.14 3.27
CA GLN A 192 -25.30 -32.58 3.96
C GLN A 192 -24.18 -31.53 3.83
N PRO A 193 -23.25 -31.42 4.78
CA PRO A 193 -22.08 -30.54 4.63
C PRO A 193 -21.32 -30.82 3.33
N ALA A 194 -20.88 -29.76 2.66
CA ALA A 194 -20.14 -29.84 1.41
C ALA A 194 -18.76 -29.16 1.52
N THR A 195 -17.85 -29.58 0.65
CA THR A 195 -16.50 -29.03 0.54
C THR A 195 -16.31 -28.46 -0.85
N VAL A 196 -15.76 -27.24 -0.93
CA VAL A 196 -15.40 -26.60 -2.19
C VAL A 196 -14.23 -27.35 -2.83
N LYS A 197 -14.35 -27.69 -4.13
CA LYS A 197 -13.21 -28.19 -4.90
C LYS A 197 -12.15 -27.11 -5.08
N SER A 198 -10.88 -27.48 -4.91
CA SER A 198 -9.74 -26.57 -5.05
C SER A 198 -9.69 -25.82 -6.39
N GLY A 199 -10.15 -26.42 -7.50
CA GLY A 199 -10.23 -25.77 -8.80
C GLY A 199 -11.23 -24.60 -8.87
N LEU A 200 -12.17 -24.50 -7.92
CA LEU A 200 -13.11 -23.40 -7.80
C LEU A 200 -12.62 -22.29 -6.87
N VAL A 201 -11.58 -22.52 -6.07
CA VAL A 201 -11.05 -21.56 -5.08
C VAL A 201 -10.30 -20.45 -5.81
N GLN A 202 -10.98 -19.34 -6.05
CA GLN A 202 -10.41 -18.14 -6.68
C GLN A 202 -11.36 -16.94 -6.51
N THR A 203 -10.91 -15.78 -6.99
CA THR A 203 -11.76 -14.60 -7.16
C THR A 203 -12.26 -14.53 -8.59
N TYR A 204 -13.57 -14.36 -8.76
CA TYR A 204 -14.27 -14.22 -10.03
C TYR A 204 -14.83 -12.80 -10.17
N SER A 205 -14.83 -12.29 -11.41
CA SER A 205 -15.66 -11.13 -11.79
C SER A 205 -16.85 -11.64 -12.59
N LEU A 206 -18.03 -11.65 -11.98
CA LEU A 206 -19.22 -12.27 -12.56
C LEU A 206 -20.31 -11.23 -12.82
N LYS A 207 -20.94 -11.33 -13.99
CA LYS A 207 -22.09 -10.52 -14.35
C LYS A 207 -23.35 -11.18 -13.81
N PHE A 208 -24.13 -10.44 -13.04
CA PHE A 208 -25.48 -10.88 -12.64
C PHE A 208 -26.43 -10.74 -13.82
N THR A 209 -27.20 -11.80 -14.08
CA THR A 209 -28.29 -11.80 -15.05
C THR A 209 -29.53 -12.36 -14.38
N GLY A 210 -30.60 -11.59 -14.30
CA GLY A 210 -31.82 -12.00 -13.60
C GLY A 210 -32.62 -10.84 -13.05
N THR A 211 -33.60 -11.15 -12.20
CA THR A 211 -34.45 -10.15 -11.57
C THR A 211 -34.78 -10.62 -10.17
N CYS A 212 -34.11 -10.04 -9.18
CA CYS A 212 -34.31 -10.42 -7.78
C CYS A 212 -35.24 -9.48 -7.00
N GLY A 213 -35.97 -8.58 -7.67
CA GLY A 213 -37.04 -7.78 -7.06
C GLY A 213 -36.60 -7.08 -5.77
N SER A 214 -37.39 -7.22 -4.70
CA SER A 214 -37.08 -6.68 -3.37
C SER A 214 -36.32 -7.65 -2.45
N ILE A 215 -36.01 -8.87 -2.93
CA ILE A 215 -35.41 -9.92 -2.08
C ILE A 215 -33.88 -9.90 -2.12
N CYS A 216 -33.29 -9.16 -3.06
CA CYS A 216 -31.86 -8.97 -3.18
C CYS A 216 -31.53 -7.62 -3.80
N THR A 217 -30.27 -7.17 -3.67
CA THR A 217 -29.79 -5.86 -4.18
C THR A 217 -29.05 -5.96 -5.52
N PHE A 218 -28.97 -7.15 -6.13
CA PHE A 218 -28.25 -7.34 -7.39
C PHE A 218 -29.00 -6.70 -8.57
N VAL A 219 -28.27 -5.97 -9.40
CA VAL A 219 -28.78 -5.26 -10.56
C VAL A 219 -28.49 -6.07 -11.81
N ASP A 220 -29.51 -6.26 -12.66
CA ASP A 220 -29.35 -6.96 -13.92
C ASP A 220 -28.27 -6.30 -14.78
N GLY A 221 -27.32 -7.11 -15.23
CA GLY A 221 -26.22 -6.68 -16.07
C GLY A 221 -25.01 -6.07 -15.35
N GLN A 222 -25.06 -5.90 -14.03
CA GLN A 222 -23.93 -5.40 -13.23
C GLN A 222 -22.91 -6.52 -12.93
N ASN A 223 -21.62 -6.15 -12.88
CA ASN A 223 -20.54 -7.05 -12.48
C ASN A 223 -20.31 -6.99 -10.97
N TYR A 224 -20.06 -8.15 -10.37
CA TYR A 224 -19.78 -8.33 -8.95
C TYR A 224 -18.52 -9.17 -8.74
N THR A 225 -17.72 -8.79 -7.75
CA THR A 225 -16.62 -9.61 -7.27
C THR A 225 -17.17 -10.74 -6.41
N VAL A 226 -16.86 -11.98 -6.81
CA VAL A 226 -17.25 -13.19 -6.10
C VAL A 226 -15.99 -13.95 -5.69
N ILE A 227 -15.81 -14.21 -4.40
CA ILE A 227 -14.65 -14.93 -3.88
C ILE A 227 -15.11 -16.29 -3.37
N VAL A 228 -14.57 -17.36 -3.94
CA VAL A 228 -14.74 -18.72 -3.42
C VAL A 228 -13.49 -19.03 -2.60
N GLY A 229 -13.64 -19.13 -1.29
CA GLY A 229 -12.54 -19.33 -0.34
C GLY A 229 -12.18 -20.80 -0.14
N GLY A 230 -10.89 -21.07 0.14
CA GLY A 230 -10.40 -22.40 0.49
C GLY A 230 -10.89 -22.91 1.86
N ASP A 231 -11.51 -22.03 2.66
CA ASP A 231 -12.19 -22.33 3.93
C ASP A 231 -13.67 -22.72 3.74
N ASN A 232 -14.07 -23.11 2.52
CA ASN A 232 -15.44 -23.39 2.11
C ASN A 232 -16.38 -22.16 2.19
N SER A 233 -15.85 -20.94 2.16
CA SER A 233 -16.67 -19.73 2.14
C SER A 233 -16.98 -19.25 0.72
N LEU A 234 -18.10 -18.53 0.60
CA LEU A 234 -18.45 -17.76 -0.60
C LEU A 234 -18.64 -16.31 -0.19
N THR A 235 -17.93 -15.37 -0.80
CA THR A 235 -18.14 -13.93 -0.62
C THR A 235 -18.74 -13.33 -1.87
N VAL A 236 -19.91 -12.71 -1.78
CA VAL A 236 -20.56 -11.98 -2.87
C VAL A 236 -20.91 -10.59 -2.36
N ASP A 237 -20.51 -9.54 -3.08
CA ASP A 237 -20.80 -8.14 -2.72
C ASP A 237 -20.39 -7.79 -1.27
N GLY A 238 -19.21 -8.28 -0.86
CA GLY A 238 -18.66 -8.09 0.48
C GLY A 238 -19.28 -8.96 1.58
N LYS A 239 -20.35 -9.71 1.30
CA LYS A 239 -20.99 -10.60 2.26
C LYS A 239 -20.40 -12.01 2.21
N LYS A 240 -19.76 -12.43 3.31
CA LYS A 240 -19.16 -13.76 3.46
C LYS A 240 -20.18 -14.77 4.00
N LEU A 241 -20.42 -15.84 3.24
CA LEU A 241 -21.26 -16.97 3.59
C LEU A 241 -20.36 -18.19 3.89
N THR A 242 -20.75 -19.00 4.87
CA THR A 242 -20.00 -20.17 5.33
C THR A 242 -20.90 -21.40 5.41
N SER A 243 -20.33 -22.56 5.74
CA SER A 243 -21.07 -23.81 5.96
C SER A 243 -21.90 -24.27 4.75
N PRO A 244 -21.29 -24.46 3.57
CA PRO A 244 -22.03 -24.90 2.41
C PRO A 244 -22.52 -26.34 2.54
N VAL A 245 -23.53 -26.64 1.73
CA VAL A 245 -24.17 -27.96 1.71
C VAL A 245 -24.38 -28.49 0.29
N ASN A 246 -24.56 -29.81 0.17
CA ASN A 246 -25.20 -30.44 -0.99
C ASN A 246 -26.66 -30.70 -0.64
N GLN A 247 -27.57 -30.43 -1.58
CA GLN A 247 -28.99 -30.70 -1.41
C GLN A 247 -29.36 -32.11 -1.86
N ASN A 248 -30.22 -32.78 -1.10
CA ASN A 248 -30.85 -34.04 -1.50
C ASN A 248 -31.89 -33.77 -2.58
N VAL A 249 -31.76 -34.44 -3.72
CA VAL A 249 -32.69 -34.32 -4.84
C VAL A 249 -33.14 -35.73 -5.20
N PHE A 250 -34.41 -36.03 -4.98
CA PHE A 250 -35.04 -37.34 -5.23
C PHE A 250 -34.31 -38.53 -4.56
N GLY A 251 -33.82 -38.35 -3.34
CA GLY A 251 -33.21 -39.41 -2.53
C GLY A 251 -31.71 -39.57 -2.70
N THR A 252 -31.03 -38.69 -3.45
CA THR A 252 -29.56 -38.66 -3.58
C THR A 252 -29.05 -37.23 -3.48
N PHE A 253 -27.91 -37.03 -2.82
CA PHE A 253 -27.28 -35.70 -2.75
C PHE A 253 -26.72 -35.27 -4.10
N ASN A 254 -27.11 -34.07 -4.57
CA ASN A 254 -26.52 -33.45 -5.74
C ASN A 254 -25.11 -32.93 -5.42
N LEU A 255 -24.10 -33.61 -5.94
CA LEU A 255 -22.69 -33.24 -5.74
C LEU A 255 -22.16 -32.26 -6.79
N VAL A 256 -22.94 -31.99 -7.86
CA VAL A 256 -22.56 -31.04 -8.91
C VAL A 256 -22.62 -29.61 -8.38
N GLU A 257 -23.56 -29.34 -7.48
CA GLU A 257 -23.76 -28.03 -6.87
C GLU A 257 -23.31 -28.02 -5.42
N ILE A 258 -22.74 -26.89 -5.01
CA ILE A 258 -22.47 -26.55 -3.62
C ILE A 258 -23.22 -25.27 -3.27
N ILE A 259 -23.97 -25.30 -2.17
CA ILE A 259 -25.00 -24.31 -1.86
C ILE A 259 -24.69 -23.60 -0.56
N TRP A 260 -24.71 -22.25 -0.58
CA TRP A 260 -24.70 -21.41 0.62
C TRP A 260 -26.07 -20.77 0.84
N ALA A 261 -26.44 -20.64 2.12
CA ALA A 261 -27.66 -19.99 2.54
C ALA A 261 -27.39 -18.56 3.01
N ASP A 262 -28.31 -17.66 2.67
CA ASP A 262 -28.36 -16.29 3.19
C ASP A 262 -29.81 -15.91 3.41
N ALA A 263 -30.30 -16.11 4.65
CA ALA A 263 -31.74 -16.02 4.95
C ALA A 263 -32.55 -16.83 3.93
N ASP A 264 -33.31 -16.14 3.08
CA ASP A 264 -34.20 -16.74 2.08
C ASP A 264 -33.52 -16.94 0.72
N LEU A 265 -32.27 -16.52 0.56
CA LEU A 265 -31.51 -16.73 -0.66
C LEU A 265 -30.68 -18.02 -0.60
N ARG A 266 -30.52 -18.65 -1.75
CA ARG A 266 -29.61 -19.79 -1.95
C ARG A 266 -28.69 -19.51 -3.11
N TYR A 267 -27.39 -19.65 -2.85
CA TYR A 267 -26.32 -19.45 -3.81
C TYR A 267 -25.78 -20.83 -4.19
N ALA A 268 -26.11 -21.33 -5.38
CA ALA A 268 -25.73 -22.65 -5.86
C ALA A 268 -24.59 -22.54 -6.89
N LEU A 269 -23.37 -22.88 -6.48
CA LEU A 269 -22.19 -22.86 -7.34
C LEU A 269 -22.03 -24.19 -8.07
N SER A 270 -21.89 -24.12 -9.40
CA SER A 270 -21.58 -25.24 -10.28
C SER A 270 -20.26 -24.96 -11.03
N ASN A 271 -19.42 -25.95 -11.38
CA ASN A 271 -19.55 -27.39 -11.16
C ASN A 271 -18.56 -27.86 -10.08
N ASN A 272 -19.07 -28.15 -8.88
CA ASN A 272 -18.26 -28.61 -7.74
C ASN A 272 -17.82 -30.07 -7.85
N GLN A 273 -18.35 -30.85 -8.80
CA GLN A 273 -17.89 -32.22 -9.03
C GLN A 273 -16.55 -32.23 -9.78
N THR A 274 -16.41 -31.40 -10.82
CA THR A 274 -15.19 -31.30 -11.63
C THR A 274 -14.22 -30.26 -11.12
N GLY A 275 -14.70 -29.27 -10.35
CA GLY A 275 -13.91 -28.13 -9.92
C GLY A 275 -13.72 -27.07 -11.02
N VAL A 276 -14.51 -27.12 -12.09
CA VAL A 276 -14.52 -26.13 -13.17
C VAL A 276 -15.74 -25.23 -13.02
N PHE A 277 -15.54 -23.92 -12.96
CA PHE A 277 -16.64 -22.96 -12.83
C PHE A 277 -17.56 -23.05 -14.06
N ASN A 278 -18.85 -23.17 -13.81
CA ASN A 278 -19.91 -23.14 -14.82
C ASN A 278 -20.79 -21.90 -14.60
N GLU A 279 -21.40 -21.79 -13.43
CA GLU A 279 -22.27 -20.69 -13.04
C GLU A 279 -22.48 -20.67 -11.52
N LEU A 280 -22.96 -19.54 -11.01
CA LEU A 280 -23.46 -19.41 -9.64
C LEU A 280 -24.93 -18.98 -9.71
N ASN A 281 -25.84 -19.92 -9.48
CA ASN A 281 -27.28 -19.68 -9.52
C ASN A 281 -27.74 -19.05 -8.20
N LEU A 282 -28.71 -18.14 -8.30
CA LEU A 282 -29.37 -17.51 -7.18
C LEU A 282 -30.84 -17.93 -7.16
N GLY A 283 -31.28 -18.45 -6.02
CA GLY A 283 -32.65 -18.91 -5.82
C GLY A 283 -33.31 -18.32 -4.58
N ASP A 284 -34.64 -18.23 -4.64
CA ASP A 284 -35.55 -17.84 -3.56
C ASP A 284 -36.08 -19.10 -2.84
N ALA A 285 -35.62 -19.32 -1.62
CA ALA A 285 -35.99 -20.45 -0.77
C ALA A 285 -37.39 -20.29 -0.13
N ASN A 286 -37.97 -19.09 -0.12
CA ASN A 286 -39.37 -18.90 0.31
C ASN A 286 -40.39 -19.34 -0.74
N GLN A 287 -39.93 -19.61 -1.96
CA GLN A 287 -40.77 -20.11 -3.05
C GLN A 287 -40.18 -21.41 -3.62
N PRO A 288 -40.14 -22.52 -2.85
CA PRO A 288 -39.57 -23.77 -3.33
C PRO A 288 -40.39 -24.33 -4.49
N GLN A 289 -39.69 -24.86 -5.49
CA GLN A 289 -40.23 -25.66 -6.59
C GLN A 289 -40.38 -27.13 -6.15
N ALA A 290 -40.95 -27.96 -7.04
CA ALA A 290 -41.06 -29.39 -6.81
C ALA A 290 -39.69 -30.01 -6.47
N GLY A 291 -39.63 -30.82 -5.40
CA GLY A 291 -38.38 -31.41 -4.89
C GLY A 291 -37.58 -30.51 -3.95
N GLY A 292 -38.16 -29.40 -3.45
CA GLY A 292 -37.53 -28.55 -2.42
C GLY A 292 -36.45 -27.59 -2.95
N LEU A 293 -36.30 -27.49 -4.27
CA LEU A 293 -35.33 -26.59 -4.89
C LEU A 293 -35.82 -25.13 -4.83
N PRO A 294 -34.97 -24.16 -4.46
CA PRO A 294 -35.34 -22.74 -4.49
C PRO A 294 -35.79 -22.29 -5.87
N LYS A 295 -36.77 -21.37 -5.96
CA LYS A 295 -37.15 -20.77 -7.25
C LYS A 295 -35.98 -19.96 -7.79
N TYR A 296 -35.54 -20.29 -8.99
CA TYR A 296 -34.52 -19.53 -9.71
C TYR A 296 -34.96 -18.07 -9.92
N ILE A 297 -34.12 -17.12 -9.50
CA ILE A 297 -34.36 -15.66 -9.65
C ILE A 297 -33.24 -14.95 -10.43
N GLY A 298 -32.13 -15.63 -10.68
CA GLY A 298 -31.03 -15.12 -11.47
C GLY A 298 -29.78 -15.99 -11.34
N GLN A 299 -28.73 -15.56 -12.01
CA GLN A 299 -27.44 -16.24 -12.01
C GLN A 299 -26.31 -15.24 -12.18
N PHE A 300 -25.16 -15.58 -11.62
CA PHE A 300 -23.89 -14.97 -11.90
C PHE A 300 -23.16 -15.83 -12.94
N LYS A 301 -22.85 -15.24 -14.09
CA LYS A 301 -22.06 -15.88 -15.13
C LYS A 301 -20.79 -15.08 -15.39
N PRO A 302 -19.74 -15.71 -15.92
CA PRO A 302 -18.64 -14.94 -16.49
C PRO A 302 -19.28 -14.06 -17.57
N ALA A 303 -18.92 -12.77 -17.60
CA ALA A 303 -19.41 -11.91 -18.66
C ALA A 303 -19.11 -12.58 -20.01
N ALA A 304 -20.09 -12.62 -20.92
CA ALA A 304 -19.86 -13.17 -22.26
C ALA A 304 -18.61 -12.48 -22.82
N VAL A 305 -17.59 -13.28 -23.18
CA VAL A 305 -16.37 -12.76 -23.78
C VAL A 305 -16.77 -12.16 -25.12
N VAL A 306 -17.02 -10.85 -25.15
CA VAL A 306 -17.09 -10.12 -26.39
C VAL A 306 -15.73 -10.35 -27.03
N THR A 307 -15.71 -11.03 -28.18
CA THR A 307 -14.44 -11.28 -28.86
C THR A 307 -13.88 -9.90 -29.19
N PRO A 308 -12.75 -9.50 -28.59
CA PRO A 308 -12.26 -8.14 -28.77
C PRO A 308 -11.93 -7.91 -30.24
N GLY A 309 -12.40 -6.80 -30.81
CA GLY A 309 -12.15 -6.43 -32.20
C GLY A 309 -10.69 -6.03 -32.46
N SER A 310 -9.93 -5.75 -31.39
CA SER A 310 -8.49 -5.49 -31.45
C SER A 310 -7.74 -6.03 -30.22
N PRO A 311 -6.40 -6.20 -30.29
CA PRO A 311 -5.57 -6.50 -29.12
C PRO A 311 -5.74 -5.48 -27.98
N LEU A 312 -5.96 -4.20 -28.32
CA LEU A 312 -6.14 -3.13 -27.33
C LEU A 312 -7.43 -3.31 -26.53
N GLU A 313 -8.53 -3.57 -27.22
CA GLU A 313 -9.82 -3.88 -26.57
C GLU A 313 -9.70 -5.13 -25.69
N ALA A 314 -8.88 -6.11 -26.09
CA ALA A 314 -8.66 -7.32 -25.31
C ALA A 314 -7.93 -7.05 -24.00
N VAL A 315 -6.91 -6.20 -24.01
CA VAL A 315 -6.20 -5.79 -22.78
C VAL A 315 -7.07 -4.87 -21.93
N GLN A 316 -7.83 -3.95 -22.53
CA GLN A 316 -8.77 -3.08 -21.82
C GLN A 316 -9.87 -3.86 -21.09
N ALA A 317 -10.33 -4.99 -21.66
CA ALA A 317 -11.29 -5.88 -21.01
C ALA A 317 -10.74 -6.55 -19.73
N LEU A 318 -9.41 -6.58 -19.55
CA LEU A 318 -8.74 -7.08 -18.35
C LEU A 318 -8.51 -5.98 -17.31
N ALA A 319 -9.13 -4.80 -17.43
CA ALA A 319 -8.93 -3.72 -16.49
C ALA A 319 -9.25 -4.16 -15.05
N GLY A 320 -8.30 -3.94 -14.14
CA GLY A 320 -8.36 -4.50 -12.78
C GLY A 320 -6.99 -4.54 -12.10
N SER A 321 -6.98 -5.01 -10.86
CA SER A 321 -5.76 -5.18 -10.07
C SER A 321 -5.61 -6.66 -9.68
N TYR A 322 -4.42 -7.21 -9.88
CA TYR A 322 -4.13 -8.64 -9.75
C TYR A 322 -2.86 -8.84 -8.95
N ASP A 323 -2.93 -9.57 -7.84
CA ASP A 323 -1.76 -9.89 -7.03
C ASP A 323 -1.21 -11.28 -7.41
N PHE A 324 0.10 -11.36 -7.66
CA PHE A 324 0.80 -12.59 -8.05
C PHE A 324 1.96 -12.87 -7.10
N SER A 325 2.16 -14.13 -6.76
CA SER A 325 3.42 -14.68 -6.25
C SER A 325 4.21 -15.27 -7.43
N SER A 326 5.37 -14.71 -7.76
CA SER A 326 6.18 -15.19 -8.89
C SER A 326 7.13 -16.31 -8.47
N GLU A 327 7.28 -17.34 -9.31
CA GLU A 327 8.42 -18.26 -9.27
C GLU A 327 9.44 -17.83 -10.35
N SER A 328 10.73 -17.81 -10.03
CA SER A 328 11.78 -17.52 -11.00
C SER A 328 12.08 -18.75 -11.87
N ASP A 329 11.57 -18.79 -13.11
CA ASP A 329 11.99 -19.79 -14.11
C ASP A 329 13.22 -19.27 -14.87
N ALA A 330 14.40 -19.41 -14.26
CA ALA A 330 15.67 -19.04 -14.87
C ALA A 330 16.10 -20.10 -15.90
N ARG A 331 15.65 -19.99 -17.15
CA ARG A 331 16.18 -20.83 -18.25
C ARG A 331 17.43 -20.28 -18.92
N GLU A 332 17.74 -19.00 -18.73
CA GLU A 332 19.06 -18.40 -18.92
C GLU A 332 19.18 -17.30 -17.86
N SER A 333 20.29 -17.24 -17.11
CA SER A 333 20.44 -16.47 -15.86
C SER A 333 19.91 -15.02 -15.96
N GLY A 334 18.70 -14.81 -15.45
CA GLY A 334 18.02 -13.52 -15.35
C GLY A 334 17.76 -13.22 -13.89
N ASP A 335 18.83 -12.93 -13.17
CA ASP A 335 18.73 -12.36 -11.83
C ASP A 335 18.07 -10.96 -11.96
N LEU A 336 16.97 -10.73 -11.24
CA LEU A 336 16.26 -9.43 -11.17
C LEU A 336 16.99 -8.42 -10.26
N GLY A 337 18.31 -8.55 -10.15
CA GLY A 337 19.19 -7.70 -9.38
C GLY A 337 20.63 -8.01 -9.76
N ILE A 338 21.52 -7.03 -9.56
CA ILE A 338 22.98 -7.09 -9.73
C ILE A 338 23.57 -7.24 -11.15
N THR A 339 23.70 -6.07 -11.79
CA THR A 339 24.93 -5.49 -12.42
C THR A 339 25.08 -5.28 -13.95
N ARG A 340 25.45 -4.01 -14.24
CA ARG A 340 26.38 -3.43 -15.24
C ARG A 340 26.10 -3.56 -16.76
N ARG A 341 25.40 -2.57 -17.34
CA ARG A 341 25.91 -1.48 -18.23
C ARG A 341 24.84 -1.03 -19.24
N GLY A 342 24.64 0.29 -19.40
CA GLY A 342 23.97 0.82 -20.60
C GLY A 342 23.46 2.27 -20.62
N LEU A 343 23.86 3.14 -19.68
CA LEU A 343 23.87 4.62 -19.76
C LEU A 343 24.64 5.09 -18.54
N THR A 344 25.87 5.52 -18.76
CA THR A 344 26.79 6.01 -17.74
C THR A 344 26.32 7.37 -17.22
N ILE A 345 25.51 7.35 -16.17
CA ILE A 345 25.75 8.22 -15.01
C ILE A 345 26.60 7.32 -14.11
N ASP A 346 27.92 7.40 -14.23
CA ASP A 346 28.78 6.65 -13.33
C ASP A 346 28.69 7.29 -11.95
N GLY A 347 28.12 6.56 -11.00
CA GLY A 347 28.16 6.87 -9.58
C GLY A 347 26.84 7.38 -9.01
N ASP A 348 26.15 6.49 -8.32
CA ASP A 348 24.98 6.74 -7.47
C ASP A 348 23.69 7.06 -8.24
N TYR A 349 23.27 6.10 -9.06
CA TYR A 349 21.84 5.85 -9.18
C TYR A 349 21.27 5.54 -7.79
N PRO A 350 20.06 6.00 -7.44
CA PRO A 350 19.42 5.53 -6.21
C PRO A 350 19.45 4.01 -6.24
N THR A 351 19.93 3.40 -5.16
CA THR A 351 19.77 1.97 -4.90
C THR A 351 18.27 1.69 -4.99
N CYS A 352 17.79 1.25 -6.15
CA CYS A 352 16.41 0.86 -6.30
C CYS A 352 16.22 -0.40 -5.46
N SER A 353 15.31 -0.35 -4.49
CA SER A 353 14.90 -1.53 -3.74
C SER A 353 14.31 -2.55 -4.72
N LEU A 354 14.66 -3.82 -4.53
CA LEU A 354 14.05 -4.94 -5.24
C LEU A 354 12.53 -4.92 -5.00
N LEU A 355 11.75 -5.34 -6.00
CA LEU A 355 10.29 -5.38 -5.92
C LEU A 355 9.86 -6.41 -4.87
N GLY A 356 9.78 -6.00 -3.60
CA GLY A 356 9.28 -6.83 -2.51
C GLY A 356 10.13 -8.05 -2.11
N ALA A 357 11.42 -8.13 -2.46
CA ALA A 357 12.30 -9.20 -1.98
C ALA A 357 13.73 -8.71 -1.78
N ASP A 358 14.24 -8.74 -0.55
CA ASP A 358 15.65 -8.45 -0.26
C ASP A 358 16.59 -9.63 -0.62
N ASP A 359 16.01 -10.76 -1.06
CA ASP A 359 16.69 -12.04 -1.28
C ASP A 359 16.22 -12.71 -2.60
N PRO A 360 17.12 -13.04 -3.54
CA PRO A 360 16.79 -13.71 -4.82
C PRO A 360 16.22 -15.13 -4.66
N THR A 361 16.20 -15.69 -3.44
CA THR A 361 15.59 -17.00 -3.12
C THR A 361 14.14 -16.91 -2.66
N VAL A 362 13.60 -15.69 -2.46
CA VAL A 362 12.22 -15.47 -2.00
C VAL A 362 11.30 -15.14 -3.19
N PRO A 363 10.16 -15.82 -3.36
CA PRO A 363 9.18 -15.51 -4.40
C PRO A 363 8.76 -14.04 -4.36
N LEU A 364 8.98 -13.27 -5.44
CA LEU A 364 8.52 -11.88 -5.50
C LEU A 364 7.00 -11.84 -5.48
N SER A 365 6.43 -10.99 -4.62
CA SER A 365 5.02 -10.63 -4.70
C SER A 365 4.89 -9.35 -5.54
N ALA A 366 4.15 -9.41 -6.64
CA ALA A 366 3.94 -8.27 -7.55
C ALA A 366 2.45 -8.05 -7.81
N ARG A 367 2.04 -6.79 -7.84
CA ARG A 367 0.68 -6.37 -8.21
C ARG A 367 0.68 -5.88 -9.66
N ILE A 368 -0.15 -6.48 -10.49
CA ILE A 368 -0.38 -6.03 -11.87
C ILE A 368 -1.66 -5.22 -11.90
N VAL A 369 -1.59 -3.96 -12.31
CA VAL A 369 -2.75 -3.09 -12.49
C VAL A 369 -2.94 -2.83 -13.98
N ILE A 370 -4.06 -3.25 -14.52
CA ILE A 370 -4.44 -3.00 -15.92
C ILE A 370 -5.45 -1.86 -15.92
N GLY A 371 -5.10 -0.77 -16.60
CA GLY A 371 -5.94 0.42 -16.76
C GLY A 371 -6.99 0.24 -17.85
N SER A 372 -8.09 0.98 -17.73
CA SER A 372 -9.18 0.99 -18.74
C SER A 372 -8.75 1.54 -20.11
N ASN A 373 -7.61 2.22 -20.19
CA ASN A 373 -6.98 2.65 -21.44
C ASN A 373 -6.06 1.57 -22.06
N GLY A 374 -5.90 0.41 -21.41
CA GLY A 374 -5.01 -0.67 -21.83
C GLY A 374 -3.58 -0.53 -21.31
N SER A 375 -3.31 0.43 -20.41
CA SER A 375 -2.02 0.52 -19.73
C SER A 375 -1.84 -0.64 -18.77
N VAL A 376 -0.62 -1.15 -18.63
CA VAL A 376 -0.29 -2.22 -17.69
C VAL A 376 0.80 -1.75 -16.75
N SER A 377 0.50 -1.71 -15.46
CA SER A 377 1.43 -1.35 -14.39
C SER A 377 1.87 -2.58 -13.61
N VAL A 378 3.16 -2.72 -13.36
CA VAL A 378 3.72 -3.65 -12.38
C VAL A 378 4.06 -2.85 -11.13
N GLN A 379 3.53 -3.23 -9.97
CA GLN A 379 3.62 -2.49 -8.72
C GLN A 379 4.09 -3.39 -7.56
N ASN A 380 4.77 -2.81 -6.57
CA ASN A 380 4.95 -3.46 -5.28
C ASN A 380 3.58 -3.53 -4.56
N PRO A 381 3.10 -4.71 -4.13
CA PRO A 381 1.81 -4.84 -3.45
C PRO A 381 1.71 -4.02 -2.16
N ASN A 382 2.86 -3.77 -1.50
CA ASN A 382 2.96 -3.06 -0.24
C ASN A 382 3.24 -1.56 -0.40
N ASP A 383 3.60 -1.12 -1.61
CA ASP A 383 3.90 0.28 -1.91
C ASP A 383 3.61 0.59 -3.39
N SER A 384 2.40 1.10 -3.66
CA SER A 384 1.99 1.45 -5.03
C SER A 384 2.81 2.58 -5.65
N SER A 385 3.58 3.33 -4.85
CA SER A 385 4.52 4.31 -5.38
C SER A 385 5.70 3.64 -6.07
N GLN A 386 6.00 2.38 -5.78
CA GLN A 386 6.96 1.57 -6.53
C GLN A 386 6.24 0.87 -7.68
N SER A 387 6.16 1.56 -8.83
CA SER A 387 5.50 1.01 -10.00
C SER A 387 6.15 1.41 -11.33
N TYR A 388 5.99 0.56 -12.33
CA TYR A 388 6.31 0.84 -13.72
C TYR A 388 5.09 0.61 -14.59
N THR A 389 4.77 1.53 -15.49
CA THR A 389 3.57 1.46 -16.35
C THR A 389 3.92 1.49 -17.83
N LEU A 390 3.42 0.51 -18.57
CA LEU A 390 3.40 0.48 -20.02
C LEU A 390 2.07 1.01 -20.54
N THR A 391 2.07 2.07 -21.32
CA THR A 391 0.87 2.57 -22.00
C THR A 391 1.03 2.37 -23.49
N PRO A 392 0.15 1.59 -24.17
CA PRO A 392 0.20 1.42 -25.62
C PRO A 392 0.17 2.75 -26.37
N GLY A 393 1.01 2.87 -27.39
CA GLY A 393 1.17 4.08 -28.20
C GLY A 393 2.61 4.59 -28.32
N SER A 394 2.79 5.64 -29.10
CA SER A 394 4.08 6.29 -29.32
C SER A 394 4.27 7.45 -28.35
N ILE A 395 5.36 7.44 -27.59
CA ILE A 395 5.80 8.59 -26.79
C ILE A 395 6.56 9.57 -27.71
N ASN A 396 7.42 9.04 -28.57
CA ASN A 396 8.10 9.76 -29.65
C ASN A 396 8.57 8.78 -30.74
N THR A 397 9.29 9.27 -31.75
CA THR A 397 9.78 8.45 -32.88
C THR A 397 10.71 7.30 -32.46
N ASN A 398 11.34 7.39 -31.29
CA ASN A 398 12.31 6.43 -30.76
C ASN A 398 11.80 5.67 -29.53
N ASP A 399 10.61 5.96 -29.02
CA ASP A 399 10.06 5.32 -27.82
C ASP A 399 8.59 4.99 -28.05
N ASN A 400 8.34 3.70 -28.25
CA ASN A 400 7.06 3.18 -28.69
C ASN A 400 6.68 1.97 -27.85
N THR A 401 5.45 1.95 -27.38
CA THR A 401 4.84 0.80 -26.74
C THR A 401 3.87 0.14 -27.72
N TYR A 402 4.25 -1.02 -28.21
CA TYR A 402 3.47 -1.84 -29.11
C TYR A 402 2.60 -2.81 -28.31
N LEU A 403 1.47 -3.18 -28.89
CA LEU A 403 0.61 -4.21 -28.36
C LEU A 403 0.39 -5.27 -29.43
N THR A 404 0.81 -6.49 -29.13
CA THR A 404 0.76 -7.62 -30.06
C THR A 404 -0.04 -8.76 -29.46
N ALA A 405 -0.97 -9.33 -30.24
CA ALA A 405 -1.67 -10.56 -29.86
C ALA A 405 -0.98 -11.77 -30.50
N TYR A 406 -0.79 -12.81 -29.70
CA TYR A 406 -0.28 -14.10 -30.15
C TYR A 406 -1.31 -15.20 -29.86
N ASN A 407 -1.56 -16.02 -30.88
CA ASN A 407 -2.52 -17.13 -30.78
C ASN A 407 -1.89 -18.42 -30.21
N SER A 408 -0.56 -18.58 -30.22
CA SER A 408 0.10 -19.85 -29.83
C SER A 408 1.61 -19.76 -29.55
N SER A 409 2.17 -18.57 -29.29
CA SER A 409 3.64 -18.39 -29.30
C SER A 409 4.33 -18.54 -27.93
N THR A 410 3.58 -18.77 -26.85
CA THR A 410 4.17 -18.95 -25.51
C THR A 410 4.02 -20.39 -25.05
N MET A 411 5.00 -20.92 -24.30
CA MET A 411 4.91 -22.25 -23.66
C MET A 411 3.63 -22.38 -22.81
N TRP A 412 3.19 -21.27 -22.19
CA TRP A 412 1.94 -21.22 -21.45
C TRP A 412 0.71 -21.41 -22.35
N SER A 413 0.63 -20.71 -23.49
CA SER A 413 -0.50 -20.87 -24.43
C SER A 413 -0.59 -22.28 -25.03
N LEU A 414 0.55 -22.95 -25.25
CA LEU A 414 0.60 -24.35 -25.69
C LEU A 414 0.10 -25.33 -24.63
N ALA A 415 0.37 -25.04 -23.35
CA ALA A 415 -0.11 -25.84 -22.22
C ALA A 415 -1.59 -25.56 -21.86
N ASN A 416 -2.18 -24.48 -22.38
CA ASN A 416 -3.54 -24.04 -22.05
C ASN A 416 -4.38 -23.86 -23.34
N PRO A 417 -4.99 -24.94 -23.88
CA PRO A 417 -5.75 -24.90 -25.11
C PRO A 417 -6.87 -23.83 -25.10
N GLY A 418 -6.96 -23.05 -26.18
CA GLY A 418 -7.96 -21.97 -26.33
C GLY A 418 -7.60 -20.65 -25.62
N SER A 419 -6.46 -20.57 -24.95
CA SER A 419 -5.92 -19.32 -24.39
C SER A 419 -5.26 -18.44 -25.46
N LYS A 420 -5.11 -17.15 -25.15
CA LYS A 420 -4.38 -16.16 -25.98
C LYS A 420 -3.30 -15.48 -25.15
N SER A 421 -2.25 -14.98 -25.81
CA SER A 421 -1.24 -14.13 -25.14
C SER A 421 -1.23 -12.73 -25.75
N TYR A 422 -1.20 -11.71 -24.90
CA TYR A 422 -1.06 -10.31 -25.32
C TYR A 422 0.24 -9.76 -24.78
N GLU A 423 1.13 -9.34 -25.67
CA GLU A 423 2.41 -8.74 -25.32
C GLU A 423 2.33 -7.23 -25.45
N ILE A 424 2.49 -6.54 -24.32
CA ILE A 424 2.69 -5.10 -24.27
C ILE A 424 4.21 -4.90 -24.29
N LYS A 425 4.75 -4.45 -25.41
CA LYS A 425 6.19 -4.37 -25.66
C LYS A 425 6.62 -2.93 -25.89
N ARG A 426 7.42 -2.37 -25.00
CA ARG A 426 8.10 -1.08 -25.21
C ARG A 426 9.42 -1.30 -25.92
N GLY A 427 9.61 -0.62 -27.04
CA GLY A 427 10.86 -0.54 -27.78
C GLY A 427 11.44 0.86 -27.65
N ILE A 428 12.64 0.96 -27.06
CA ILE A 428 13.37 2.21 -26.93
C ILE A 428 14.59 2.16 -27.83
N ARG A 429 14.63 3.06 -28.82
CA ARG A 429 15.79 3.26 -29.69
C ARG A 429 16.79 4.21 -29.04
N TYR A 430 18.06 3.84 -29.09
CA TYR A 430 19.15 4.66 -28.56
C TYR A 430 20.40 4.55 -29.42
N ASP A 431 21.18 5.61 -29.40
CA ASP A 431 22.52 5.66 -29.96
C ASP A 431 23.50 5.39 -28.81
N ASP A 432 24.27 4.31 -28.90
CA ASP A 432 25.31 4.01 -27.91
C ASP A 432 26.66 4.64 -28.28
N GLY A 433 26.73 5.36 -29.40
CA GLY A 433 27.93 6.02 -29.91
C GLY A 433 28.98 5.05 -30.47
N VAL A 434 28.69 3.75 -30.55
CA VAL A 434 29.59 2.70 -31.05
C VAL A 434 29.03 2.07 -32.32
N HIS A 435 27.71 1.84 -32.37
CA HIS A 435 27.05 1.26 -33.53
C HIS A 435 26.66 2.33 -34.54
N ALA A 436 26.85 2.04 -35.84
CA ALA A 436 26.47 2.94 -36.94
C ALA A 436 24.95 3.12 -37.12
N TYR A 437 24.15 2.45 -36.29
CA TYR A 437 22.69 2.47 -36.31
C TYR A 437 22.16 2.48 -34.88
N LEU A 438 20.96 3.02 -34.70
CA LEU A 438 20.29 3.02 -33.40
C LEU A 438 20.01 1.58 -32.96
N LEU A 439 20.46 1.24 -31.77
CA LEU A 439 20.08 0.01 -31.09
C LEU A 439 18.66 0.15 -30.55
N THR A 440 17.97 -0.98 -30.40
CA THR A 440 16.63 -1.01 -29.79
C THR A 440 16.62 -1.96 -28.61
N GLU A 441 16.31 -1.43 -27.43
CA GLU A 441 16.04 -2.20 -26.23
C GLU A 441 14.54 -2.53 -26.16
N TYR A 442 14.23 -3.77 -25.77
CA TYR A 442 12.86 -4.21 -25.61
C TYR A 442 12.58 -4.64 -24.17
N PHE A 443 11.47 -4.13 -23.65
CA PHE A 443 10.84 -4.64 -22.45
C PHE A 443 9.40 -5.03 -22.79
N SER A 444 8.92 -6.14 -22.24
CA SER A 444 7.53 -6.53 -22.44
C SER A 444 6.90 -7.17 -21.22
N VAL A 445 5.60 -6.91 -21.09
CA VAL A 445 4.70 -7.68 -20.23
C VAL A 445 3.84 -8.54 -21.13
N VAL A 446 3.90 -9.86 -20.95
CA VAL A 446 3.07 -10.83 -21.66
C VAL A 446 1.97 -11.29 -20.73
N LEU A 447 0.72 -11.00 -21.11
CA LEU A 447 -0.49 -11.41 -20.43
C LEU A 447 -1.03 -12.68 -21.08
N GLY A 448 -1.03 -13.80 -20.37
CA GLY A 448 -1.71 -15.01 -20.74
C GLY A 448 -3.18 -14.96 -20.31
N VAL A 449 -4.09 -14.96 -21.27
CA VAL A 449 -5.54 -14.85 -21.06
C VAL A 449 -6.19 -16.18 -21.40
N LYS A 450 -6.91 -16.75 -20.44
CA LYS A 450 -7.63 -18.02 -20.58
C LYS A 450 -8.77 -17.89 -21.60
N SER A 451 -9.28 -19.03 -22.07
CA SER A 451 -10.39 -19.09 -23.02
C SER A 451 -11.69 -18.44 -22.50
N ASN A 452 -11.84 -18.30 -21.18
CA ASN A 452 -12.94 -17.61 -20.52
C ASN A 452 -12.73 -16.09 -20.38
N GLY A 453 -11.65 -15.53 -20.93
CA GLY A 453 -11.35 -14.09 -20.91
C GLY A 453 -10.62 -13.59 -19.66
N GLU A 454 -10.30 -14.47 -18.71
CA GLU A 454 -9.59 -14.08 -17.48
C GLU A 454 -8.07 -14.08 -17.66
N LEU A 455 -7.38 -13.18 -16.94
CA LEU A 455 -5.93 -13.19 -16.84
C LEU A 455 -5.47 -14.44 -16.05
N GLY A 456 -4.72 -15.32 -16.70
CA GLY A 456 -4.24 -16.57 -16.12
C GLY A 456 -2.72 -16.66 -15.95
N ASN A 457 -1.95 -15.82 -16.64
CA ASN A 457 -0.50 -15.76 -16.51
C ASN A 457 0.02 -14.35 -16.80
N VAL A 458 1.10 -13.98 -16.13
CA VAL A 458 1.86 -12.79 -16.45
C VAL A 458 3.33 -13.17 -16.53
N ARG A 459 3.98 -12.80 -17.62
CA ARG A 459 5.42 -12.98 -17.82
C ARG A 459 6.06 -11.66 -18.16
N LEU A 460 7.14 -11.34 -17.46
CA LEU A 460 7.98 -10.19 -17.75
C LEU A 460 9.15 -10.64 -18.62
N ASN A 461 9.42 -9.94 -19.71
CA ASN A 461 10.64 -10.15 -20.50
C ASN A 461 11.41 -8.83 -20.62
N GLY A 462 12.70 -8.88 -20.37
CA GLY A 462 13.63 -7.76 -20.56
C GLY A 462 15.06 -8.24 -20.61
N ALA A 463 15.96 -7.43 -21.16
CA ALA A 463 17.39 -7.70 -21.16
C ALA A 463 17.99 -7.35 -19.79
N ASN A 464 18.70 -8.29 -19.16
CA ASN A 464 19.31 -8.18 -17.83
C ASN A 464 20.33 -7.03 -17.66
N ASN A 465 20.69 -6.35 -18.74
CA ASN A 465 21.74 -5.32 -18.77
C ASN A 465 21.22 -3.88 -18.96
N SER A 466 19.92 -3.64 -19.19
CA SER A 466 19.44 -2.26 -19.44
C SER A 466 19.25 -1.46 -18.13
N PRO A 467 20.00 -0.36 -17.91
CA PRO A 467 19.83 0.49 -16.72
C PRO A 467 18.57 1.36 -16.76
N ARG A 468 17.84 1.35 -17.89
CA ARG A 468 16.55 2.03 -18.03
C ARG A 468 15.37 1.22 -17.46
N MET A 469 15.67 0.07 -16.87
CA MET A 469 14.70 -0.88 -16.31
C MET A 469 14.79 -1.04 -14.79
N ASN A 470 15.47 -0.12 -14.07
CA ASN A 470 15.48 -0.16 -12.61
C ASN A 470 14.13 0.30 -12.04
N PHE A 471 13.51 -0.55 -11.22
CA PHE A 471 12.23 -0.31 -10.52
C PHE A 471 12.41 0.70 -9.37
N CYS A 472 12.22 1.99 -9.63
CA CYS A 472 12.29 3.03 -8.61
C CYS A 472 10.91 3.67 -8.38
N ALA A 473 10.65 4.21 -7.18
CA ALA A 473 9.38 4.86 -6.85
C ALA A 473 9.06 6.01 -7.81
N VAL A 474 7.77 6.28 -8.11
CA VAL A 474 7.35 7.34 -9.07
C VAL A 474 7.90 8.71 -8.67
N SER A 475 8.20 8.92 -7.39
CA SER A 475 8.82 10.13 -6.83
C SER A 475 10.35 10.15 -6.87
N SER A 476 11.01 9.00 -7.09
CA SER A 476 12.47 8.87 -7.21
C SER A 476 12.95 8.51 -8.62
N LEU A 477 12.03 8.35 -9.57
CA LEU A 477 12.33 8.58 -10.99
C LEU A 477 12.76 10.03 -11.13
N ASN A 478 14.06 10.26 -11.35
CA ASN A 478 14.58 11.55 -11.77
C ASN A 478 13.62 12.12 -12.84
N PRO A 479 13.18 13.38 -12.75
CA PRO A 479 12.15 13.92 -13.62
C PRO A 479 12.47 13.57 -15.06
N LYS A 480 11.44 13.14 -15.80
CA LYS A 480 11.47 13.10 -17.25
C LYS A 480 12.11 14.42 -17.68
N VAL A 481 13.33 14.34 -18.22
CA VAL A 481 14.04 15.51 -18.71
C VAL A 481 13.37 15.84 -20.06
N ASP A 482 12.16 16.40 -19.98
CA ASP A 482 11.38 16.89 -21.12
C ASP A 482 12.19 17.89 -21.96
N ASP A 483 13.13 18.54 -21.29
CA ASP A 483 14.08 19.48 -21.84
C ASP A 483 15.50 18.91 -21.76
N LYS A 484 15.99 18.31 -22.85
CA LYS A 484 17.34 17.70 -22.97
C LYS A 484 18.49 18.65 -22.60
N LEU A 485 18.23 19.96 -22.52
CA LEU A 485 19.19 20.98 -22.16
C LEU A 485 19.03 21.45 -20.71
N ALA A 486 18.08 20.92 -19.94
CA ALA A 486 17.81 21.33 -18.56
C ALA A 486 19.06 21.34 -17.66
N PRO A 487 19.97 20.34 -17.71
CA PRO A 487 21.20 20.39 -16.92
C PRO A 487 22.13 21.56 -17.30
N LEU A 488 22.19 21.90 -18.59
CA LEU A 488 22.98 23.05 -19.07
C LEU A 488 22.28 24.38 -18.75
N LYS A 489 20.95 24.42 -18.81
CA LYS A 489 20.13 25.58 -18.44
C LYS A 489 20.18 25.89 -16.94
N ALA A 490 20.35 24.86 -16.11
CA ALA A 490 20.55 25.04 -14.66
C ALA A 490 21.83 25.83 -14.34
N LEU A 491 22.82 25.82 -15.26
CA LEU A 491 24.03 26.62 -15.18
C LEU A 491 23.84 28.01 -15.81
N SER A 492 22.61 28.48 -16.07
CA SER A 492 22.42 29.79 -16.70
C SER A 492 23.04 30.90 -15.84
N GLY A 493 23.88 31.73 -16.45
CA GLY A 493 24.64 32.75 -15.73
C GLY A 493 25.77 33.33 -16.57
N SER A 494 26.44 34.34 -16.01
CA SER A 494 27.65 34.93 -16.59
C SER A 494 28.84 34.61 -15.68
N TYR A 495 29.88 34.06 -16.29
CA TYR A 495 31.08 33.57 -15.64
C TYR A 495 32.30 34.32 -16.19
N ILE A 496 33.27 34.65 -15.35
CA ILE A 496 34.64 34.92 -15.82
C ILE A 496 35.32 33.58 -16.05
N VAL A 497 36.35 33.56 -16.88
CA VAL A 497 37.29 32.44 -16.92
C VAL A 497 38.66 32.89 -16.41
N GLU A 498 39.27 32.11 -15.53
CA GLU A 498 40.58 32.44 -14.93
C GLU A 498 41.56 31.26 -14.86
N HIS A 499 42.82 31.59 -15.12
CA HIS A 499 44.08 31.19 -14.48
C HIS A 499 44.41 29.73 -14.07
N ASP A 500 43.78 28.69 -14.62
CA ASP A 500 44.32 27.32 -14.55
C ASP A 500 44.28 26.63 -15.90
N TYR A 501 45.24 26.97 -16.76
CA TYR A 501 45.43 26.34 -18.06
C TYR A 501 46.16 25.00 -17.89
N LEU A 502 45.42 23.92 -17.65
CA LEU A 502 45.97 22.61 -17.94
C LEU A 502 46.01 22.45 -19.47
N THR A 503 47.19 22.66 -20.04
CA THR A 503 47.47 22.34 -21.44
C THR A 503 48.59 21.33 -21.50
N ASP A 504 48.40 20.29 -22.30
CA ASP A 504 49.44 19.33 -22.67
C ASP A 504 50.32 19.83 -23.85
N ALA A 505 50.06 21.03 -24.37
CA ALA A 505 50.78 21.63 -25.49
C ALA A 505 52.06 22.41 -25.07
N PRO A 506 53.26 22.07 -25.57
CA PRO A 506 54.44 22.89 -25.39
C PRO A 506 54.36 24.17 -26.26
N ASN A 507 54.49 25.36 -25.63
CA ASN A 507 54.45 26.71 -26.24
C ASN A 507 53.07 27.33 -26.50
N TRP A 508 52.07 26.95 -25.70
CA TRP A 508 50.72 27.47 -25.86
C TRP A 508 50.57 28.95 -25.43
N ALA A 509 49.77 29.70 -26.19
CA ALA A 509 49.34 31.06 -25.86
C ALA A 509 47.93 31.01 -25.23
N ALA A 510 47.73 31.73 -24.13
CA ALA A 510 46.46 31.78 -23.41
C ALA A 510 45.28 32.01 -24.38
N PRO A 511 44.14 31.31 -24.19
CA PRO A 511 42.99 31.51 -25.04
C PRO A 511 42.49 32.92 -24.77
N GLY A 512 42.04 33.66 -25.78
CA GLY A 512 41.53 35.02 -25.58
C GLY A 512 40.21 35.11 -24.80
N TRP A 513 39.86 34.08 -24.03
CA TRP A 513 38.60 33.95 -23.33
C TRP A 513 38.66 34.77 -22.06
N THR A 514 37.70 35.68 -21.92
CA THR A 514 37.59 36.57 -20.76
C THR A 514 36.32 36.32 -19.96
N GLY A 515 35.43 35.47 -20.47
CA GLY A 515 34.23 35.04 -19.79
C GLY A 515 33.41 34.05 -20.61
N VAL A 516 32.43 33.44 -19.96
CA VAL A 516 31.44 32.53 -20.55
C VAL A 516 30.07 32.92 -20.06
N SER A 517 29.09 33.03 -20.96
CA SER A 517 27.70 33.21 -20.60
C SER A 517 26.89 32.01 -21.05
N ILE A 518 26.16 31.41 -20.12
CA ILE A 518 25.24 30.31 -20.37
C ILE A 518 23.83 30.89 -20.32
N GLY A 519 23.11 30.83 -21.44
CA GLY A 519 21.76 31.34 -21.59
C GLY A 519 20.73 30.42 -20.97
N THR A 520 19.58 30.98 -20.58
CA THR A 520 18.42 30.23 -20.06
C THR A 520 17.81 29.25 -21.09
N ASN A 521 18.17 29.39 -22.37
CA ASN A 521 17.82 28.46 -23.45
C ASN A 521 18.87 27.35 -23.67
N GLY A 522 19.99 27.35 -22.95
CA GLY A 522 21.11 26.43 -23.12
C GLY A 522 22.18 26.88 -24.12
N SER A 523 22.12 28.11 -24.65
CA SER A 523 23.20 28.67 -25.48
C SER A 523 24.45 28.93 -24.64
N VAL A 524 25.64 28.77 -25.19
CA VAL A 524 26.89 29.13 -24.52
C VAL A 524 27.67 30.11 -25.37
N THR A 525 28.04 31.25 -24.79
CA THR A 525 28.79 32.32 -25.46
C THR A 525 30.08 32.61 -24.71
N PHE A 526 31.21 32.40 -25.36
CA PHE A 526 32.53 32.76 -24.85
C PHE A 526 32.85 34.20 -25.28
N ALA A 527 33.30 35.03 -24.34
CA ALA A 527 33.85 36.35 -24.64
C ALA A 527 35.30 36.20 -25.12
N GLY A 528 35.50 36.10 -26.43
CA GLY A 528 36.79 35.85 -27.06
C GLY A 528 36.69 34.82 -28.18
N SER A 529 37.79 34.13 -28.50
CA SER A 529 37.87 33.07 -29.52
C SER A 529 37.42 31.69 -29.03
N GLY A 530 36.45 31.63 -28.11
CA GLY A 530 35.99 30.35 -27.54
C GLY A 530 34.87 29.70 -28.33
N PRO A 531 34.61 28.39 -28.12
CA PRO A 531 33.64 27.61 -28.88
C PRO A 531 32.21 28.01 -28.47
N SER A 532 31.74 29.17 -28.93
CA SER A 532 30.40 29.67 -28.65
C SER A 532 29.36 28.93 -29.51
N PHE A 533 28.35 28.32 -28.89
CA PHE A 533 27.36 27.49 -29.59
C PHE A 533 25.92 27.81 -29.18
N ALA A 534 25.01 27.69 -30.15
CA ALA A 534 23.58 27.82 -29.93
C ALA A 534 22.95 26.47 -29.54
N PRO A 535 21.74 26.45 -28.94
CA PRO A 535 21.03 25.22 -28.61
C PRO A 535 20.85 24.27 -29.81
N ALA A 536 20.71 24.82 -31.02
CA ALA A 536 20.57 24.05 -32.26
C ALA A 536 21.86 23.31 -32.67
N ASP A 537 23.03 23.78 -32.20
CA ASP A 537 24.31 23.13 -32.47
C ASP A 537 24.52 21.91 -31.57
N ILE A 538 23.71 21.73 -30.51
CA ILE A 538 23.90 20.68 -29.51
C ILE A 538 23.32 19.36 -30.02
N LYS A 539 24.20 18.36 -30.21
CA LYS A 539 23.82 16.98 -30.52
C LYS A 539 23.24 16.28 -29.30
N THR A 540 23.95 16.37 -28.18
CA THR A 540 23.56 15.76 -26.91
C THR A 540 24.32 16.39 -25.74
N VAL A 541 23.69 16.39 -24.57
CA VAL A 541 24.35 16.66 -23.29
C VAL A 541 24.46 15.33 -22.53
N ARG A 542 25.61 15.05 -21.93
CA ARG A 542 25.86 13.87 -21.08
C ARG A 542 26.37 14.34 -19.73
N VAL A 543 26.24 13.50 -18.70
CA VAL A 543 26.84 13.75 -17.38
C VAL A 543 27.78 12.59 -17.11
N ASN A 544 29.07 12.86 -16.96
CA ASN A 544 30.10 11.88 -16.70
C ASN A 544 30.77 12.20 -15.35
N ARG A 545 31.10 11.17 -14.56
CA ARG A 545 31.93 11.31 -13.37
C ARG A 545 33.39 11.09 -13.78
N ARG A 546 34.27 12.05 -13.52
CA ARG A 546 35.71 11.87 -13.77
C ARG A 546 36.28 10.96 -12.70
N ASN A 547 36.63 9.73 -13.05
CA ASN A 547 37.50 8.90 -12.22
C ASN A 547 38.94 9.39 -12.45
N GLU A 548 39.46 10.24 -11.56
CA GLU A 548 40.89 10.56 -11.55
C GLU A 548 41.66 9.36 -10.98
N SER A 549 41.84 8.31 -11.79
CA SER A 549 42.73 7.22 -11.44
C SER A 549 44.18 7.73 -11.51
N ASN A 550 44.71 8.24 -10.39
CA ASN A 550 46.10 8.07 -9.93
C ASN A 550 46.47 8.82 -8.63
N ALA A 551 45.55 9.48 -7.92
CA ALA A 551 45.81 9.98 -6.58
C ALA A 551 44.64 9.58 -5.66
N GLY A 552 44.86 8.54 -4.85
CA GLY A 552 43.85 8.02 -3.94
C GLY A 552 43.52 9.02 -2.84
N THR A 553 42.44 9.77 -3.01
CA THR A 553 41.48 10.25 -2.01
C THR A 553 40.30 10.87 -2.78
N ASP A 554 39.07 10.50 -2.41
CA ASP A 554 37.82 10.93 -3.02
C ASP A 554 37.80 12.42 -3.40
N ASN A 555 37.46 12.71 -4.66
CA ASN A 555 36.78 13.94 -5.11
C ASN A 555 36.42 13.78 -6.59
N SER A 556 35.44 12.92 -6.85
CA SER A 556 34.92 12.69 -8.18
C SER A 556 34.18 13.92 -8.70
N VAL A 557 34.74 14.58 -9.71
CA VAL A 557 34.16 15.77 -10.31
C VAL A 557 33.06 15.35 -11.30
N TRP A 558 31.86 15.89 -11.13
CA TRP A 558 30.77 15.73 -12.07
C TRP A 558 31.03 16.59 -13.32
N GLY A 559 30.95 16.02 -14.52
CA GLY A 559 31.23 16.71 -15.77
C GLY A 559 30.05 16.63 -16.74
N LEU A 560 29.42 17.76 -17.04
CA LEU A 560 28.44 17.93 -18.11
C LEU A 560 29.17 18.00 -19.46
N VAL A 561 29.06 16.96 -20.28
CA VAL A 561 29.67 16.89 -21.61
C VAL A 561 28.66 17.29 -22.67
N VAL A 562 28.86 18.45 -23.30
CA VAL A 562 28.04 18.96 -24.39
C VAL A 562 28.72 18.63 -25.70
N ILE A 563 28.13 17.71 -26.47
CA ILE A 563 28.62 17.30 -27.79
C ILE A 563 27.85 18.08 -28.86
N LEU A 564 28.56 18.59 -29.86
CA LEU A 564 28.00 19.45 -30.90
C LEU A 564 27.86 18.71 -32.25
N ASN A 565 26.95 19.19 -33.10
CA ASN A 565 26.71 18.72 -34.47
C ASN A 565 27.58 19.45 -35.50
N ARG A 566 28.63 20.12 -35.05
CA ARG A 566 29.53 20.91 -35.88
C ARG A 566 30.95 20.75 -35.35
N ASP A 567 31.89 20.86 -36.26
CA ASP A 567 33.32 20.82 -35.99
C ASP A 567 33.70 22.09 -35.20
N ILE A 568 34.09 21.92 -33.93
CA ILE A 568 34.58 23.00 -33.06
C ILE A 568 36.04 22.82 -32.66
N ASN A 569 36.60 21.63 -32.86
CA ASN A 569 38.02 21.41 -32.62
C ASN A 569 38.87 21.72 -33.88
N GLU A 570 38.25 21.97 -35.03
CA GLU A 570 38.88 22.26 -36.33
C GLU A 570 39.70 21.10 -36.91
N ASP A 571 39.32 19.85 -36.61
CA ASP A 571 39.99 18.65 -37.16
C ASP A 571 39.39 18.17 -38.50
N SER A 572 38.45 18.94 -39.07
CA SER A 572 37.70 18.66 -40.30
C SER A 572 36.71 17.50 -40.20
N LYS A 573 36.37 17.04 -39.00
CA LYS A 573 35.35 16.01 -38.75
C LYS A 573 34.33 16.52 -37.74
N VAL A 574 33.13 15.95 -37.80
CA VAL A 574 32.13 16.10 -36.74
C VAL A 574 32.07 14.78 -35.98
N ASP A 575 32.73 14.72 -34.83
CA ASP A 575 32.86 13.51 -34.02
C ASP A 575 32.66 13.74 -32.50
N ASN A 576 33.10 12.81 -31.67
CA ASN A 576 32.91 12.88 -30.21
C ASN A 576 33.94 13.79 -29.51
N LEU A 577 34.90 14.34 -30.25
CA LEU A 577 35.88 15.33 -29.79
C LEU A 577 35.35 16.76 -29.92
N ASP A 578 34.29 16.97 -30.72
CA ASP A 578 33.51 18.20 -30.80
C ASP A 578 32.63 18.38 -29.58
N ARG A 579 33.27 18.61 -28.44
CA ARG A 579 32.61 18.71 -27.15
C ARG A 579 33.21 19.80 -26.28
N VAL A 580 32.33 20.32 -25.42
CA VAL A 580 32.70 21.18 -24.30
C VAL A 580 32.24 20.49 -23.02
N ASN A 581 33.17 20.25 -22.09
CA ASN A 581 32.90 19.68 -20.78
C ASN A 581 32.76 20.81 -19.76
N PHE A 582 31.73 20.77 -18.93
CA PHE A 582 31.47 21.68 -17.83
C PHE A 582 31.59 20.88 -16.53
N PHE A 583 32.68 21.07 -15.81
CA PHE A 583 32.93 20.39 -14.54
C PHE A 583 32.25 21.12 -13.41
N LEU A 584 31.59 20.38 -12.53
CA LEU A 584 30.83 20.87 -11.39
C LEU A 584 31.48 20.42 -10.08
N SER A 585 31.39 21.28 -9.07
CA SER A 585 31.62 20.90 -7.67
C SER A 585 30.48 20.03 -7.13
N GLU A 586 30.66 19.51 -5.91
CA GLU A 586 29.68 18.67 -5.21
C GLU A 586 28.32 19.37 -5.01
N ASP A 587 28.33 20.70 -4.82
CA ASP A 587 27.12 21.52 -4.67
C ASP A 587 26.45 21.89 -6.01
N GLY A 588 26.97 21.39 -7.13
CA GLY A 588 26.43 21.61 -8.47
C GLY A 588 26.81 22.95 -9.11
N THR A 589 27.71 23.73 -8.48
CA THR A 589 28.21 24.97 -9.08
C THR A 589 29.25 24.68 -10.17
N LEU A 590 29.28 25.53 -11.22
CA LEU A 590 30.22 25.38 -12.32
C LEU A 590 31.64 25.72 -11.84
N ARG A 591 32.58 24.78 -12.05
CA ARG A 591 33.97 24.86 -11.63
C ARG A 591 34.93 25.08 -12.78
N ASP A 592 34.92 24.19 -13.78
CA ASP A 592 35.81 24.29 -14.94
C ASP A 592 35.04 24.07 -16.25
N ILE A 593 35.59 24.60 -17.33
CA ILE A 593 35.13 24.38 -18.69
C ILE A 593 36.32 23.86 -19.49
N GLN A 594 36.13 22.77 -20.23
CA GLN A 594 37.18 22.14 -21.00
C GLN A 594 36.73 21.88 -22.43
N TYR A 595 37.59 22.14 -23.39
CA TYR A 595 37.42 21.70 -24.78
C TYR A 595 38.73 21.11 -25.32
N LYS A 596 38.65 20.46 -26.49
CA LYS A 596 39.82 19.95 -27.21
C LYS A 596 40.05 20.73 -28.50
N ASP A 597 41.31 21.06 -28.79
CA ASP A 597 41.72 21.65 -30.07
C ASP A 597 41.94 20.59 -31.17
N SER A 598 42.36 21.03 -32.36
CA SER A 598 42.56 20.19 -33.55
C SER A 598 43.68 19.17 -33.40
N ALA A 599 44.62 19.42 -32.49
CA ALA A 599 45.69 18.51 -32.13
C ALA A 599 45.34 17.66 -30.90
N THR A 600 44.07 17.67 -30.48
CA THR A 600 43.51 16.97 -29.33
C THR A 600 44.02 17.44 -27.97
N HIS A 601 44.75 18.57 -27.95
CA HIS A 601 45.22 19.15 -26.71
C HIS A 601 44.02 19.58 -25.87
N ILE A 602 44.18 19.44 -24.56
CA ILE A 602 43.17 19.85 -23.61
C ILE A 602 43.36 21.33 -23.32
N VAL A 603 42.29 22.11 -23.48
CA VAL A 603 42.20 23.46 -22.95
C VAL A 603 41.13 23.47 -21.88
N GLU A 604 41.56 23.60 -20.64
CA GLU A 604 40.70 23.70 -19.45
C GLU A 604 40.85 25.11 -18.87
N VAL A 605 39.73 25.70 -18.46
CA VAL A 605 39.67 27.00 -17.79
C VAL A 605 38.74 26.89 -16.58
N SER A 606 39.11 27.50 -15.46
CA SER A 606 38.19 27.61 -14.34
C SER A 606 37.14 28.68 -14.62
N ALA A 607 35.88 28.37 -14.35
CA ALA A 607 34.73 29.24 -14.57
C ALA A 607 34.19 29.76 -13.23
N LEU A 608 34.04 31.08 -13.16
CA LEU A 608 33.80 31.82 -11.92
C LEU A 608 32.46 32.53 -11.94
N SER A 609 31.54 32.11 -11.08
CA SER A 609 30.32 32.89 -10.81
C SER A 609 30.70 34.11 -9.96
N ARG A 610 30.62 35.33 -10.51
CA ARG A 610 30.96 36.60 -9.82
C ARG A 610 29.99 37.00 -8.70
N GLN A 611 29.11 36.12 -8.27
CA GLN A 611 28.11 36.45 -7.27
C GLN A 611 28.72 36.35 -5.87
N LEU A 612 29.06 37.50 -5.28
CA LEU A 612 29.44 37.58 -3.88
C LEU A 612 28.33 37.01 -2.97
N PRO A 613 28.68 36.23 -1.92
CA PRO A 613 27.68 35.72 -1.00
C PRO A 613 26.92 36.86 -0.31
N ALA A 614 25.69 36.59 0.10
CA ALA A 614 24.94 37.53 0.91
C ALA A 614 25.67 37.76 2.26
N TYR A 615 25.62 38.98 2.79
CA TYR A 615 26.14 39.25 4.12
C TYR A 615 25.39 38.40 5.17
N ASP A 616 26.13 37.82 6.12
CA ASP A 616 25.56 37.21 7.31
C ASP A 616 25.66 38.19 8.48
N ASN A 617 24.61 39.00 8.68
CA ASN A 617 24.55 39.99 9.75
C ASN A 617 24.47 39.36 11.16
N SER A 618 24.17 38.05 11.28
CA SER A 618 24.13 37.38 12.58
C SER A 618 25.52 37.25 13.23
N LEU A 619 26.57 37.24 12.40
CA LEU A 619 27.96 37.17 12.85
C LEU A 619 28.36 38.40 13.67
N ALA A 620 27.74 39.57 13.40
CA ALA A 620 27.99 40.80 14.14
C ALA A 620 27.60 40.69 15.62
N SER A 621 26.39 40.17 15.89
CA SER A 621 25.89 39.94 17.25
C SER A 621 26.62 38.80 17.96
N ALA A 622 27.17 37.85 17.20
CA ALA A 622 27.89 36.70 17.75
C ALA A 622 29.36 36.99 18.10
N LEU A 623 29.90 38.15 17.69
CA LEU A 623 31.25 38.58 18.04
C LEU A 623 31.23 39.37 19.36
N THR A 624 31.72 38.77 20.44
CA THR A 624 31.64 39.30 21.82
C THR A 624 32.79 40.25 22.22
N GLY A 625 33.81 40.44 21.37
CA GLY A 625 34.99 41.24 21.68
C GLY A 625 35.73 41.74 20.43
N ASP A 626 36.99 42.14 20.61
CA ASP A 626 37.90 42.45 19.50
C ASP A 626 38.30 41.15 18.80
N GLY A 627 38.20 41.09 17.49
CA GLY A 627 38.57 39.91 16.72
C GLY A 627 37.79 39.78 15.42
N ILE A 628 37.52 38.54 15.03
CA ILE A 628 36.78 38.20 13.81
C ILE A 628 35.89 37.00 14.06
N LYS A 629 34.70 37.03 13.47
CA LYS A 629 33.86 35.85 13.30
C LYS A 629 33.42 35.76 11.84
N GLY A 630 33.72 34.64 11.21
CA GLY A 630 33.49 34.42 9.80
C GLY A 630 33.05 32.99 9.50
N LYS A 631 32.51 32.80 8.30
CA LYS A 631 32.20 31.50 7.71
C LYS A 631 32.96 31.35 6.42
N ILE A 632 33.53 30.17 6.18
CA ILE A 632 34.13 29.79 4.90
C ILE A 632 33.53 28.47 4.49
N ASN A 633 32.91 28.45 3.32
CA ASN A 633 32.15 27.30 2.85
C ASN A 633 31.15 26.79 3.92
N GLY A 634 30.51 27.71 4.65
CA GLY A 634 29.61 27.41 5.76
C GLY A 634 30.29 27.03 7.09
N VAL A 635 31.59 26.73 7.12
CA VAL A 635 32.33 26.40 8.35
C VAL A 635 32.66 27.67 9.14
N GLU A 636 32.26 27.73 10.41
CA GLU A 636 32.52 28.88 11.28
C GLU A 636 33.96 28.92 11.80
N TYR A 637 34.60 30.08 11.66
CA TYR A 637 35.90 30.42 12.23
C TYR A 637 35.75 31.67 13.09
N SER A 638 36.30 31.63 14.31
CA SER A 638 36.26 32.77 15.22
C SER A 638 37.58 32.92 15.95
N ILE A 639 38.09 34.15 16.00
CA ILE A 639 39.22 34.53 16.85
C ILE A 639 38.76 35.72 17.67
N ASP A 640 38.93 35.63 18.98
CA ASP A 640 38.72 36.73 19.91
C ASP A 640 40.06 37.06 20.58
N LYS A 641 40.35 38.35 20.76
CA LYS A 641 41.60 38.88 21.34
C LYS A 641 41.90 38.36 22.75
N THR A 642 40.90 37.86 23.46
CA THR A 642 41.05 37.22 24.78
C THR A 642 41.55 35.78 24.70
N GLN A 643 41.49 35.14 23.53
CA GLN A 643 41.92 33.75 23.35
C GLN A 643 43.45 33.62 23.42
N THR A 644 43.92 32.50 23.96
CA THR A 644 45.35 32.20 24.02
C THR A 644 45.96 32.18 22.62
N TYR A 645 47.07 32.92 22.46
CA TYR A 645 47.80 33.10 21.20
C TYR A 645 47.09 33.90 20.11
N ALA A 646 45.97 34.56 20.44
CA ALA A 646 45.31 35.49 19.52
C ALA A 646 46.10 36.79 19.37
N ASN A 647 46.24 37.27 18.15
CA ASN A 647 46.77 38.60 17.83
C ASN A 647 45.77 39.34 16.94
N VAL A 648 45.28 40.48 17.42
CA VAL A 648 44.35 41.37 16.71
C VAL A 648 45.00 42.75 16.62
N ALA A 649 45.43 43.14 15.43
CA ALA A 649 46.22 44.36 15.23
C ALA A 649 45.87 45.08 13.93
N VAL A 650 45.88 46.42 13.96
CA VAL A 650 45.81 47.27 12.77
C VAL A 650 47.22 47.79 12.39
N GLY A 651 47.50 47.90 11.10
CA GLY A 651 48.73 48.51 10.58
C GLY A 651 48.81 50.02 10.79
N ALA A 652 50.03 50.57 10.84
CA ALA A 652 50.31 51.98 11.11
C ALA A 652 50.13 52.93 9.89
N SER A 653 49.65 52.43 8.75
CA SER A 653 49.84 53.02 7.42
C SER A 653 48.66 53.86 6.90
N GLY A 654 47.74 54.33 7.76
CA GLY A 654 46.60 55.18 7.37
C GLY A 654 45.50 54.48 6.54
N ARG A 655 45.69 53.19 6.26
CA ARG A 655 44.76 52.25 5.63
C ARG A 655 44.26 51.24 6.67
N VAL A 656 43.15 50.55 6.39
CA VAL A 656 42.79 49.38 7.20
C VAL A 656 43.74 48.26 6.81
N ASP A 657 44.47 47.72 7.78
CA ASP A 657 45.32 46.53 7.68
C ASP A 657 45.08 45.71 8.95
N LEU A 658 43.86 45.17 9.09
CA LEU A 658 43.51 44.37 10.26
C LEU A 658 44.04 42.95 10.07
N VAL A 659 44.86 42.50 11.02
CA VAL A 659 45.37 41.14 11.11
C VAL A 659 44.76 40.49 12.35
N VAL A 660 44.13 39.33 12.18
CA VAL A 660 43.51 38.55 13.24
C VAL A 660 44.02 37.11 13.15
N THR A 661 44.86 36.67 14.08
CA THR A 661 45.58 35.39 13.94
C THR A 661 45.63 34.60 15.23
N ARG A 662 45.74 33.26 15.13
CA ARG A 662 46.05 32.35 16.23
C ARG A 662 47.21 31.43 15.84
N ASN A 663 48.44 31.95 15.91
CA ASN A 663 49.59 31.34 15.23
C ASN A 663 50.95 31.49 15.95
N LYS A 664 50.97 31.43 17.29
CA LYS A 664 52.24 31.40 18.03
C LYS A 664 52.88 30.01 17.97
N PHE A 665 53.63 29.79 16.89
CA PHE A 665 54.46 28.60 16.71
C PHE A 665 55.46 28.44 17.88
N PRO A 666 55.72 27.22 18.40
CA PRO A 666 55.15 25.91 18.04
C PRO A 666 53.90 25.50 18.85
N ASP A 667 53.41 26.36 19.75
CA ASP A 667 52.55 25.98 20.88
C ASP A 667 51.05 25.84 20.55
N VAL A 668 50.61 26.21 19.33
CA VAL A 668 49.22 26.07 18.89
C VAL A 668 49.01 24.71 18.21
N PRO A 669 47.99 23.91 18.56
CA PRO A 669 47.64 22.68 17.83
C PRO A 669 47.43 22.95 16.33
N ALA A 670 47.86 22.05 15.45
CA ALA A 670 47.84 22.29 14.00
C ALA A 670 46.45 22.62 13.45
N ASN A 671 45.39 22.02 14.02
CA ASN A 671 43.99 22.25 13.68
C ASN A 671 43.40 23.56 14.22
N GLU A 672 44.12 24.29 15.09
CA GLU A 672 43.69 25.57 15.65
C GLU A 672 44.43 26.77 15.03
N ARG A 673 45.31 26.52 14.05
CA ARG A 673 46.12 27.54 13.39
C ARG A 673 45.36 28.12 12.20
N PHE A 674 44.89 29.35 12.35
CA PHE A 674 44.30 30.09 11.25
C PHE A 674 44.48 31.60 11.44
N GLY A 675 44.33 32.36 10.36
CA GLY A 675 44.44 33.80 10.39
C GLY A 675 43.70 34.49 9.25
N TRP A 676 43.31 35.73 9.50
CA TRP A 676 42.66 36.62 8.56
C TRP A 676 43.46 37.91 8.43
N ARG A 677 43.51 38.44 7.20
CA ARG A 677 43.99 39.80 6.95
C ARG A 677 42.99 40.54 6.07
N ILE A 678 42.54 41.70 6.54
CA ILE A 678 41.59 42.56 5.84
C ILE A 678 42.28 43.88 5.56
N THR A 679 42.38 44.22 4.28
CA THR A 679 43.01 45.46 3.82
C THR A 679 42.00 46.33 3.08
N VAL A 680 41.96 47.62 3.40
CA VAL A 680 41.17 48.64 2.68
C VAL A 680 42.04 49.87 2.50
N ALA A 681 42.46 50.16 1.26
CA ALA A 681 43.49 51.15 0.94
C ALA A 681 43.04 52.35 0.05
N PRO A 682 41.89 53.01 0.27
CA PRO A 682 41.55 54.27 -0.39
C PRO A 682 42.20 55.49 0.30
N ALA A 683 42.38 56.59 -0.46
CA ALA A 683 42.91 57.86 0.06
C ALA A 683 42.03 58.50 1.16
N SER A 684 40.73 58.16 1.20
CA SER A 684 39.82 58.53 2.27
C SER A 684 38.87 57.37 2.60
N LEU A 685 38.94 56.87 3.83
CA LEU A 685 38.06 55.81 4.32
C LEU A 685 36.70 56.41 4.68
N GLN A 686 35.62 55.74 4.28
CA GLN A 686 34.23 56.08 4.51
C GLN A 686 33.52 54.87 5.14
N ILE A 687 32.65 55.12 6.10
CA ILE A 687 31.75 54.09 6.63
C ILE A 687 30.60 53.85 5.64
N ASP A 688 29.99 52.67 5.71
CA ASP A 688 28.86 52.21 4.88
C ASP A 688 29.12 52.22 3.37
N THR A 689 30.36 52.45 2.96
CA THR A 689 30.80 52.39 1.56
C THR A 689 31.37 50.99 1.28
N PRO A 690 30.81 50.25 0.30
CA PRO A 690 31.37 48.97 -0.10
C PRO A 690 32.65 49.17 -0.92
N TYR A 691 33.73 48.52 -0.48
CA TYR A 691 35.02 48.55 -1.15
C TYR A 691 35.24 47.22 -1.89
N PRO A 692 35.13 47.18 -3.23
CA PRO A 692 35.46 45.98 -3.99
C PRO A 692 36.96 45.73 -3.94
N CYS A 693 37.33 44.45 -3.97
CA CYS A 693 38.72 44.07 -3.99
C CYS A 693 39.33 44.33 -5.36
N THR A 694 40.61 44.72 -5.37
CA THR A 694 41.35 44.96 -6.61
C THR A 694 42.66 44.20 -6.58
N ASN A 695 43.04 43.58 -7.70
CA ASN A 695 44.28 42.80 -7.85
C ASN A 695 45.53 43.68 -7.66
N GLY A 696 45.99 43.81 -6.42
CA GLY A 696 47.18 44.55 -6.03
C GLY A 696 48.19 43.69 -5.27
N LEU A 697 49.47 44.06 -5.34
CA LEU A 697 50.53 43.44 -4.53
C LEU A 697 50.30 43.75 -3.05
N ILE A 698 50.11 42.70 -2.24
CA ILE A 698 50.07 42.75 -0.76
C ILE A 698 51.25 43.58 -0.24
N GLY A 699 50.95 44.66 0.48
CA GLY A 699 51.95 45.56 1.05
C GLY A 699 52.42 46.69 0.11
N SER A 700 52.00 46.71 -1.16
CA SER A 700 52.24 47.88 -2.02
C SER A 700 51.37 49.05 -1.55
N THR A 701 51.95 50.25 -1.55
CA THR A 701 51.23 51.51 -1.30
C THR A 701 50.32 51.90 -2.47
N GLN A 702 50.31 51.12 -3.55
CA GLN A 702 49.82 51.56 -4.84
C GLN A 702 48.42 51.01 -5.19
N TYR A 703 47.99 49.84 -4.69
CA TYR A 703 46.68 49.27 -5.06
C TYR A 703 46.04 48.36 -3.99
N GLY A 704 44.84 48.73 -3.52
CA GLY A 704 43.70 47.80 -3.42
C GLY A 704 43.12 47.40 -2.06
N SER A 705 41.81 47.14 -2.04
CA SER A 705 41.11 46.43 -0.97
C SER A 705 41.28 44.91 -1.15
N ALA A 706 41.41 44.15 -0.06
CA ALA A 706 41.61 42.71 -0.10
C ALA A 706 41.13 42.00 1.19
N VAL A 707 40.73 40.74 1.05
CA VAL A 707 40.47 39.82 2.17
C VAL A 707 41.31 38.57 1.96
N LEU A 708 42.10 38.20 2.96
CA LEU A 708 43.02 37.05 2.93
C LEU A 708 42.75 36.12 4.11
N PHE A 709 42.84 34.82 3.87
CA PHE A 709 42.64 33.78 4.89
C PHE A 709 43.65 32.63 4.72
N ASP A 710 44.03 32.01 5.84
CA ASP A 710 44.96 30.87 5.89
C ASP A 710 44.56 29.89 7.03
N THR A 711 44.60 28.59 6.75
CA THR A 711 44.38 27.48 7.71
C THR A 711 45.65 26.65 7.95
N GLY A 712 46.77 27.04 7.33
CA GLY A 712 48.03 26.33 7.36
C GLY A 712 49.11 26.99 8.21
N PHE A 713 50.28 26.36 8.22
CA PHE A 713 51.48 26.88 8.89
C PHE A 713 51.97 28.19 8.23
N GLY A 714 51.78 29.32 8.92
CA GLY A 714 52.84 30.33 9.11
C GLY A 714 53.03 31.46 8.08
N ILE A 715 52.01 32.25 7.70
CA ILE A 715 52.24 33.41 6.80
C ILE A 715 51.59 34.72 7.25
N ILE A 716 50.46 34.70 7.96
CA ILE A 716 49.82 35.94 8.43
C ILE A 716 50.33 36.27 9.84
N ASN A 717 51.53 36.85 9.98
CA ASN A 717 52.15 37.04 11.31
C ASN A 717 52.17 38.50 11.78
N THR A 718 52.24 39.46 10.85
CA THR A 718 52.23 40.89 11.19
C THR A 718 51.55 41.71 10.08
N PRO A 719 51.09 42.93 10.39
CA PRO A 719 50.60 43.87 9.38
C PRO A 719 51.65 44.25 8.30
N ASN A 720 52.96 44.10 8.56
CA ASN A 720 54.02 44.82 7.83
C ASN A 720 55.24 44.00 7.33
N SER A 721 55.27 42.67 7.36
CA SER A 721 56.51 41.90 7.04
C SER A 721 56.50 41.11 5.72
N GLY A 722 57.59 41.26 4.93
CA GLY A 722 58.25 40.22 4.11
C GLY A 722 57.67 39.89 2.72
N SER A 723 58.52 39.46 1.77
CA SER A 723 58.11 38.94 0.46
C SER A 723 57.00 37.89 0.61
N PRO A 724 55.90 37.99 -0.14
CA PRO A 724 54.70 37.21 0.14
C PRO A 724 54.91 35.74 -0.25
N VAL A 725 55.12 34.88 0.73
CA VAL A 725 54.71 33.47 0.63
C VAL A 725 53.18 33.47 0.56
N GLN A 726 52.58 32.68 -0.33
CA GLN A 726 51.13 32.71 -0.56
C GLN A 726 50.40 31.83 0.46
N PRO A 727 49.41 32.37 1.22
CA PRO A 727 48.48 31.58 2.01
C PRO A 727 47.77 30.48 1.19
N SER A 728 47.38 29.38 1.85
CA SER A 728 46.67 28.26 1.19
C SER A 728 45.34 28.67 0.56
N HIS A 729 44.71 29.74 1.06
CA HIS A 729 43.42 30.29 0.60
C HIS A 729 43.49 31.80 0.25
N SER A 730 44.64 32.24 -0.27
CA SER A 730 44.85 33.63 -0.70
C SER A 730 43.99 34.01 -1.92
N THR A 731 43.25 35.11 -1.84
CA THR A 731 42.45 35.67 -2.96
C THR A 731 43.29 36.21 -4.12
N ARG A 732 44.62 36.14 -4.06
CA ARG A 732 45.48 36.36 -5.26
C ARG A 732 45.21 35.38 -6.39
N ALA A 733 44.56 34.26 -6.09
CA ALA A 733 44.13 33.29 -7.10
C ALA A 733 42.95 33.77 -7.96
N GLY A 734 42.26 34.87 -7.62
CA GLY A 734 41.21 35.45 -8.48
C GLY A 734 39.79 35.53 -7.89
N GLY A 735 39.68 35.66 -6.57
CA GLY A 735 38.37 35.78 -5.90
C GLY A 735 37.85 37.21 -5.87
N ASP A 736 36.54 37.40 -6.09
CA ASP A 736 35.88 38.67 -5.80
C ASP A 736 35.72 38.86 -4.28
N CYS A 737 35.92 40.08 -3.79
CA CYS A 737 35.53 40.42 -2.43
C CYS A 737 35.03 41.86 -2.31
N GLU A 738 34.30 42.10 -1.23
CA GLU A 738 33.78 43.41 -0.85
C GLU A 738 33.88 43.57 0.66
N VAL A 739 34.49 44.68 1.09
CA VAL A 739 34.62 45.06 2.49
C VAL A 739 33.81 46.33 2.74
N THR A 740 32.95 46.31 3.75
CA THR A 740 32.20 47.49 4.19
C THR A 740 32.59 47.81 5.62
N LEU A 741 33.03 49.04 5.86
CA LEU A 741 33.42 49.53 7.19
C LEU A 741 32.19 50.11 7.88
N SER A 742 31.94 49.75 9.14
CA SER A 742 30.86 50.32 9.96
C SER A 742 31.38 51.31 11.00
N SER A 743 32.64 51.21 11.41
CA SER A 743 33.26 52.20 12.31
C SER A 743 34.77 52.34 12.07
N ILE A 744 35.29 53.55 12.29
CA ILE A 744 36.69 53.91 12.11
C ILE A 744 37.09 54.86 13.24
N SER A 745 38.17 54.53 13.96
CA SER A 745 38.77 55.38 14.99
C SER A 745 40.22 55.68 14.66
N LYS A 746 40.65 56.93 14.79
CA LYS A 746 42.03 57.37 14.55
C LYS A 746 42.57 58.13 15.76
N ASN A 747 43.88 58.03 16.03
CA ASN A 747 44.54 58.89 17.02
C ASN A 747 44.78 60.31 16.47
N GLY A 748 45.29 61.21 17.32
CA GLY A 748 45.58 62.61 16.96
C GLY A 748 46.57 62.80 15.81
N SER A 749 47.31 61.76 15.41
CA SER A 749 48.22 61.75 14.25
C SER A 749 47.57 61.16 12.99
N GLY A 750 46.27 60.86 13.01
CA GLY A 750 45.54 60.28 11.89
C GLY A 750 45.76 58.78 11.68
N ILE A 751 46.46 58.10 12.60
CA ILE A 751 46.73 56.66 12.53
C ILE A 751 45.51 55.89 13.03
N LEU A 752 45.10 54.86 12.29
CA LEU A 752 43.98 53.99 12.65
C LEU A 752 44.26 53.29 14.00
N THR A 753 43.36 53.45 14.96
CA THR A 753 43.43 52.83 16.29
C THR A 753 42.29 51.85 16.55
N GLY A 754 41.17 51.97 15.83
CA GLY A 754 40.06 51.03 15.89
C GLY A 754 39.29 50.97 14.58
N VAL A 755 38.68 49.82 14.29
CA VAL A 755 37.91 49.57 13.06
C VAL A 755 36.87 48.49 13.31
N GLU A 756 35.68 48.66 12.75
CA GLU A 756 34.66 47.61 12.66
C GLU A 756 34.14 47.53 11.24
N GLY A 757 33.77 46.33 10.81
CA GLY A 757 33.18 46.15 9.51
C GLY A 757 32.80 44.70 9.22
N LYS A 758 32.38 44.51 7.98
CA LYS A 758 31.99 43.22 7.44
C LYS A 758 32.63 43.02 6.08
N PHE A 759 32.82 41.77 5.71
CA PHE A 759 33.27 41.40 4.39
C PHE A 759 32.46 40.24 3.84
N ARG A 760 32.45 40.17 2.52
CA ARG A 760 32.02 39.02 1.73
C ARG A 760 33.06 38.80 0.66
N ALA A 761 33.42 37.56 0.43
CA ALA A 761 34.49 37.17 -0.46
C ALA A 761 34.16 35.81 -1.07
N THR A 762 34.74 35.53 -2.22
CA THR A 762 34.91 34.18 -2.74
C THR A 762 36.38 33.84 -2.57
N VAL A 763 36.71 32.77 -1.83
CA VAL A 763 38.10 32.36 -1.59
C VAL A 763 38.42 31.10 -2.36
N TRP A 764 39.62 31.03 -2.92
CA TRP A 764 40.08 29.85 -3.64
C TRP A 764 40.47 28.74 -2.66
N GLN A 765 39.85 27.58 -2.80
CA GLN A 765 40.20 26.36 -2.11
C GLN A 765 41.06 25.51 -3.04
N LYS A 766 42.39 25.65 -2.89
CA LYS A 766 43.37 25.06 -3.80
C LYS A 766 43.23 23.54 -3.95
N ASP A 767 42.99 22.83 -2.86
CA ASP A 767 42.92 21.36 -2.86
C ASP A 767 41.71 20.85 -3.64
N ASP A 768 40.60 21.59 -3.60
CA ASP A 768 39.35 21.25 -4.27
C ASP A 768 39.16 21.95 -5.62
N LYS A 769 40.06 22.88 -5.95
CA LYS A 769 40.01 23.75 -7.13
C LYS A 769 38.66 24.48 -7.28
N ILE A 770 38.08 24.93 -6.18
CA ILE A 770 36.80 25.64 -6.16
C ILE A 770 36.93 26.99 -5.48
N TYR A 771 36.06 27.92 -5.85
CA TYR A 771 35.85 29.14 -5.09
C TYR A 771 34.71 28.94 -4.11
N VAL A 772 34.99 29.12 -2.83
CA VAL A 772 33.99 28.96 -1.77
C VAL A 772 33.58 30.30 -1.18
N PRO A 773 32.31 30.45 -0.78
CA PRO A 773 31.84 31.69 -0.16
C PRO A 773 32.51 31.88 1.20
N ALA A 774 33.00 33.10 1.44
CA ALA A 774 33.52 33.54 2.72
C ALA A 774 32.82 34.82 3.16
N VAL A 775 32.27 34.86 4.36
CA VAL A 775 31.62 36.04 4.93
C VAL A 775 32.08 36.23 6.35
N GLY A 776 32.14 37.48 6.83
CA GLY A 776 32.50 37.69 8.22
C GLY A 776 32.34 39.11 8.71
N PHE A 777 32.40 39.23 10.03
CA PHE A 777 32.42 40.48 10.77
C PHE A 777 33.71 40.55 11.59
N PHE A 778 34.30 41.75 11.63
CA PHE A 778 35.53 42.01 12.35
C PHE A 778 35.39 43.28 13.19
N ARG A 779 36.07 43.28 14.34
CA ARG A 779 36.08 44.41 15.27
C ARG A 779 37.46 44.56 15.91
N LEU A 780 37.95 45.78 15.98
CA LEU A 780 39.00 46.20 16.89
C LEU A 780 38.58 47.54 17.47
N THR A 781 38.30 47.54 18.77
CA THR A 781 37.98 48.74 19.52
C THR A 781 39.26 49.58 19.69
N ALA A 782 39.13 50.91 19.62
CA ALA A 782 40.25 51.78 19.95
C ALA A 782 40.69 51.56 21.41
N PRO A 783 42.00 51.48 21.68
CA PRO A 783 42.54 51.30 23.03
C PRO A 783 42.23 52.47 23.97
#